data_AF-A0A4Q1C7H1-F1
#
_entry.id   AF-A0A4Q1C7H1-F1
#
_cell.length_a   1.000
_cell.length_b   1.000
_cell.length_c   1.000
_cell.angle_alpha   90.00
_cell.angle_beta   90.00
_cell.angle_gamma   90.00
#
_symmetry.space_group_name_H-M   'P 1'
#
loop_
_entity.id
_entity.type
_entity.pdbx_description
1 polymer ?
#
loop_
_entity_poly.entity_id
_entity_poly.type
_entity_poly.pdbx_seq_one_letter_code
_entity_poly.pdbx_strand_id
1 'polypeptide(L)'
;MHALRLAGRQGRRSRRPRRKTRRGSRAWSHHRPALRVAFPAPAGRPALRGNASRSQKQRPFLLMSDSPKAIFLSYASQDAEAAQRICEALRAAGLEVWFDRNELVGGDVWDQKIRKQIKECALFVPIISANTNARAEGYFRLEWKLAVDRSHLMADDQPFLFPIVVGDVNDATARVPDKFREVQWTRLRLDETPAELAARVTKLLSGEALEAGRPRPADRGEAAFGEPALQRKNRKRERPVWLRHAWSVLALAIVGYYALRPLWRERRSEPETVSVAPASPVVAAPKPSEAHELVTKARALFVNRLDTTRDDCALAEDLLKQALAKDPADSEAWAATSHLHAYVLLRRWDNSDVRRESARQAAQRAVRLDAQSFEARLAYAFMLGDTEAEGAEKERLLRSLRGEQPKDQRLLRALAQTLNRLGRIDEATTLLDESAALPGGDALALYDKSLNFWFAGRTVEAEAAIQASLAQRPFTGAQLIAAWYAVDLHGDLAGARALLARIPPAEMQEDRAAFFAYYVEKLARQPDAAIARLQAVPRDWLDDAWYRGPKARLVGDVLHAARRPAAAAGEWRLALRQVDERLEANPTEAGLLIHRAQLLARLGEKQEALRLLGTLSERYSIDPVGDVPVWVTNLNSWLGRKQDALAQISRALKSDRRAVNYTAASLRLDPSFDPLREEPGFAALIAEADRIEQAAALAARPTRDWPKNPELKRAIALIEGLDAIPDDLALAEQIVKPIVERSPTDLEAVTVMARVQAQFMRRGFDRSDERSAQARLYGERALQLDPNEPEAMFAVATYLFSRATGDTRAERLLRRAMEVDPANPRPGRMLADLLNVIPSRRAEAIVQSQENVRRFPNDALTRYDLARHYKDQGRYEESDRELDATLALAPLPNAIAWKARFQFGLRNDLAGMKRWLDQVPERVRGTERAVFGYFLYAAFGGDAETGLAALRSFTLKWFTDFEYAGPTALLNACLLERQGKTELARQQYEAALLEAQRMKVTDPTRIWLNHAEFWPLLGLGRKEEAKLLFQRLIEAQARPYSQSLVNGWWFTLIPGALLLGERDTALELLRESVATLPESRASFRVRFQLDPRMAPFRDDPEIQAILAEPGVK
;
A
#
# COMPACT_ATOMS: atom_id res chain seq x y z
N MET A 1 10.73 -60.55 -0.13
CA MET A 1 11.89 -61.42 -0.40
C MET A 1 13.11 -60.53 -0.51
N HIS A 2 14.19 -60.61 0.26
CA HIS A 2 14.62 -61.41 1.41
C HIS A 2 15.54 -60.45 2.21
N ALA A 3 15.16 -60.06 3.43
CA ALA A 3 15.69 -60.58 4.71
C ALA A 3 16.95 -59.83 5.20
N LEU A 4 16.81 -58.94 6.19
CA LEU A 4 17.04 -59.16 7.65
C LEU A 4 18.51 -58.93 8.05
N ARG A 5 18.87 -58.07 9.03
CA ARG A 5 18.67 -58.17 10.50
C ARG A 5 18.92 -56.78 11.15
N LEU A 6 18.03 -56.20 11.96
CA LEU A 6 17.77 -56.40 13.42
C LEU A 6 18.92 -55.96 14.36
N ALA A 7 18.73 -54.85 15.08
CA ALA A 7 18.43 -54.77 16.55
C ALA A 7 19.71 -54.78 17.43
N GLY A 8 19.88 -54.06 18.54
CA GLY A 8 19.05 -53.21 19.41
C GLY A 8 19.75 -53.14 20.80
N ARG A 9 19.23 -52.27 21.70
CA ARG A 9 19.42 -52.23 23.18
C ARG A 9 20.74 -51.66 23.74
N GLN A 10 20.67 -50.51 24.45
CA GLN A 10 20.36 -50.28 25.88
C GLN A 10 21.55 -50.50 26.83
N GLY A 11 21.89 -49.45 27.60
CA GLY A 11 22.80 -49.53 28.75
C GLY A 11 22.94 -48.20 29.50
N ARG A 12 22.06 -47.97 30.49
CA ARG A 12 22.16 -46.91 31.51
C ARG A 12 23.38 -47.11 32.42
N ARG A 13 23.96 -45.99 32.90
CA ARG A 13 24.60 -45.69 34.23
C ARG A 13 25.75 -44.70 33.97
N SER A 14 26.08 -43.68 34.75
CA SER A 14 25.61 -43.20 36.05
C SER A 14 26.34 -41.89 36.39
N ARG A 15 25.66 -41.01 37.14
CA ARG A 15 26.15 -40.18 38.26
C ARG A 15 27.23 -39.09 38.04
N ARG A 16 26.75 -37.86 38.33
CA ARG A 16 27.43 -36.63 38.82
C ARG A 16 28.70 -36.86 39.67
N PRO A 17 29.50 -35.79 39.87
CA PRO A 17 29.34 -35.05 41.13
C PRO A 17 29.24 -33.52 40.99
N ARG A 18 28.59 -32.95 42.02
CA ARG A 18 28.44 -31.52 42.36
C ARG A 18 29.74 -30.97 42.97
N ARG A 19 29.99 -29.66 42.84
CA ARG A 19 30.23 -28.79 44.02
C ARG A 19 29.99 -27.29 43.73
N LYS A 20 29.10 -26.72 44.57
CA LYS A 20 28.95 -25.32 45.00
C LYS A 20 30.29 -24.82 45.61
N THR A 21 30.70 -23.55 45.71
CA THR A 21 30.07 -22.22 45.93
C THR A 21 31.22 -21.19 46.02
N ARG A 22 31.04 -19.93 45.60
CA ARG A 22 31.14 -18.73 46.48
C ARG A 22 30.92 -17.42 45.72
N ARG A 23 30.25 -16.49 46.43
CA ARG A 23 29.97 -15.09 46.09
C ARG A 23 31.25 -14.26 45.96
N GLY A 24 31.20 -13.27 45.08
CA GLY A 24 32.12 -12.13 45.02
C GLY A 24 31.51 -11.02 44.16
N SER A 25 30.76 -10.13 44.79
CA SER A 25 30.22 -8.89 44.21
C SER A 25 31.32 -7.89 43.87
N ARG A 26 31.32 -7.34 42.65
CA ARG A 26 31.80 -5.98 42.35
C ARG A 26 31.09 -5.47 41.10
N ALA A 27 30.35 -4.38 41.26
CA ALA A 27 29.69 -3.64 40.21
C ALA A 27 30.70 -2.72 39.51
N TRP A 28 30.75 -2.73 38.18
CA TRP A 28 31.21 -1.61 37.36
C TRP A 28 30.32 -1.55 36.10
N SER A 29 29.66 -0.41 35.95
CA SER A 29 28.76 -0.02 34.87
C SER A 29 29.56 0.42 33.64
N HIS A 30 29.27 -0.14 32.46
CA HIS A 30 29.57 0.50 31.18
C HIS A 30 28.47 0.26 30.15
N HIS A 31 28.13 1.37 29.49
CA HIS A 31 27.10 1.55 28.48
C HIS A 31 27.30 0.65 27.26
N ARG A 32 26.19 0.05 26.80
CA ARG A 32 26.03 -0.56 25.48
C ARG A 32 25.13 0.35 24.63
N PRO A 33 25.44 0.64 23.35
CA PRO A 33 24.41 1.01 22.40
C PRO A 33 23.80 -0.27 21.82
N ALA A 34 22.49 -0.45 21.98
CA ALA A 34 21.73 -1.53 21.38
C ALA A 34 20.65 -0.94 20.48
N LEU A 35 20.77 -1.12 19.17
CA LEU A 35 19.65 -1.01 18.24
C LEU A 35 18.82 -2.29 18.36
N ARG A 36 17.70 -2.20 19.07
CA ARG A 36 16.62 -3.18 19.04
C ARG A 36 15.32 -2.45 18.70
N VAL A 37 14.83 -2.67 17.48
CA VAL A 37 13.46 -2.37 17.11
C VAL A 37 12.56 -3.38 17.82
N ALA A 38 11.66 -2.90 18.69
CA ALA A 38 10.70 -3.71 19.42
C ALA A 38 9.31 -3.60 18.80
N PHE A 39 8.69 -4.74 18.50
CA PHE A 39 7.24 -4.86 18.26
C PHE A 39 6.53 -5.24 19.58
N PRO A 40 5.32 -4.72 19.87
CA PRO A 40 4.54 -5.17 21.02
C PRO A 40 3.70 -6.43 20.71
N ALA A 41 3.70 -7.36 21.67
CA ALA A 41 2.80 -8.53 21.73
C ALA A 41 1.69 -8.31 22.79
N PRO A 42 0.56 -9.02 22.71
CA PRO A 42 -0.69 -8.67 23.40
C PRO A 42 -0.79 -9.25 24.82
N ALA A 43 -1.35 -8.46 25.75
CA ALA A 43 -1.92 -8.93 27.02
C ALA A 43 -3.46 -8.91 26.87
N GLY A 44 -4.28 -9.84 27.36
CA GLY A 44 -4.19 -10.69 28.55
C GLY A 44 -5.49 -10.46 29.35
N ARG A 45 -6.43 -11.42 29.31
CA ARG A 45 -7.71 -11.38 30.06
C ARG A 45 -7.50 -11.30 31.59
N PRO A 46 -8.51 -10.83 32.32
CA PRO A 46 -9.11 -11.72 33.33
C PRO A 46 -10.65 -11.73 33.31
N ALA A 47 -11.20 -12.61 34.13
CA ALA A 47 -12.53 -13.20 34.05
C ALA A 47 -13.51 -12.73 35.16
N LEU A 48 -14.76 -13.16 34.97
CA LEU A 48 -15.79 -13.54 35.95
C LEU A 48 -16.93 -12.56 36.32
N ARG A 49 -18.13 -13.14 36.12
CA ARG A 49 -19.40 -13.08 36.91
C ARG A 49 -20.46 -12.03 36.53
N GLY A 50 -21.61 -12.56 36.12
CA GLY A 50 -22.79 -12.47 36.99
C GLY A 50 -24.06 -11.84 36.40
N ASN A 51 -24.94 -12.72 35.92
CA ASN A 51 -26.40 -12.69 36.11
C ASN A 51 -27.31 -11.60 35.47
N ALA A 52 -28.18 -12.13 34.62
CA ALA A 52 -29.65 -12.17 34.80
C ALA A 52 -30.52 -10.97 34.37
N SER A 53 -31.16 -11.19 33.22
CA SER A 53 -32.62 -11.35 33.08
C SER A 53 -33.51 -10.14 32.76
N ARG A 54 -34.56 -10.51 32.01
CA ARG A 54 -35.86 -9.85 31.73
C ARG A 54 -35.87 -8.84 30.58
N SER A 55 -36.29 -9.22 29.37
CA SER A 55 -37.67 -9.51 28.92
C SER A 55 -38.59 -8.28 28.96
N GLN A 56 -39.00 -7.74 27.81
CA GLN A 56 -40.31 -8.04 27.20
C GLN A 56 -40.71 -7.05 26.10
N LYS A 57 -41.29 -7.64 25.05
CA LYS A 57 -42.47 -7.18 24.25
C LYS A 57 -42.29 -6.09 23.18
N GLN A 58 -42.19 -6.55 21.92
CA GLN A 58 -43.27 -6.55 20.89
C GLN A 58 -44.36 -5.46 21.06
N ARG A 59 -44.76 -4.62 20.08
CA ARG A 59 -45.23 -4.83 18.67
C ARG A 59 -45.89 -3.47 18.21
N PRO A 60 -46.52 -3.26 17.02
CA PRO A 60 -46.02 -3.17 15.62
C PRO A 60 -46.61 -1.95 14.80
N PHE A 61 -46.27 -1.89 13.49
CA PHE A 61 -46.99 -1.25 12.33
C PHE A 61 -46.85 0.25 11.96
N LEU A 62 -46.31 0.55 10.76
CA LEU A 62 -46.99 1.10 9.53
C LEU A 62 -46.04 1.82 8.55
N LEU A 63 -46.36 1.75 7.25
CA LEU A 63 -45.64 2.32 6.08
C LEU A 63 -46.09 3.77 5.77
N MET A 64 -45.14 4.69 5.52
CA MET A 64 -44.97 5.53 4.31
C MET A 64 -44.22 6.89 4.54
N SER A 65 -43.39 7.24 3.54
CA SER A 65 -42.90 8.55 3.06
C SER A 65 -41.82 9.35 3.82
N ASP A 66 -40.83 9.83 3.03
CA ASP A 66 -39.74 10.78 3.26
C ASP A 66 -39.05 10.76 4.63
N SER A 67 -37.87 10.15 4.69
CA SER A 67 -37.00 10.21 5.87
C SER A 67 -36.67 11.67 6.22
N PRO A 68 -37.00 12.15 7.43
CA PRO A 68 -36.58 13.46 7.87
C PRO A 68 -35.05 13.51 7.94
N LYS A 69 -34.50 14.58 7.34
CA LYS A 69 -33.07 14.88 7.28
C LYS A 69 -32.51 15.12 8.69
N ALA A 70 -32.04 14.08 9.37
CA ALA A 70 -31.57 14.16 10.76
C ALA A 70 -30.42 15.17 10.95
N ILE A 71 -30.49 16.00 11.99
CA ILE A 71 -29.48 17.00 12.39
C ILE A 71 -28.60 16.40 13.48
N PHE A 72 -27.27 16.48 13.35
CA PHE A 72 -26.33 16.05 14.38
C PHE A 72 -25.82 17.25 15.18
N LEU A 73 -26.06 17.27 16.50
CA LEU A 73 -25.61 18.34 17.39
C LEU A 73 -24.34 17.92 18.14
N SER A 74 -23.21 18.61 17.87
CA SER A 74 -21.92 18.35 18.50
C SER A 74 -21.58 19.45 19.50
N TYR A 75 -21.35 19.09 20.76
CA TYR A 75 -21.19 20.04 21.88
C TYR A 75 -20.18 19.53 22.92
N ALA A 76 -19.57 20.43 23.70
CA ALA A 76 -18.87 20.02 24.92
C ALA A 76 -19.89 19.75 26.02
N SER A 77 -19.68 18.76 26.88
CA SER A 77 -20.67 18.40 27.89
C SER A 77 -21.01 19.50 28.89
N GLN A 78 -20.09 20.45 29.12
CA GLN A 78 -20.36 21.67 29.90
C GLN A 78 -21.43 22.57 29.25
N ASP A 79 -21.67 22.44 27.94
CA ASP A 79 -22.67 23.17 27.18
C ASP A 79 -23.98 22.38 27.01
N ALA A 80 -24.17 21.27 27.75
CA ALA A 80 -25.32 20.39 27.60
C ALA A 80 -26.67 21.11 27.74
N GLU A 81 -26.77 22.12 28.62
CA GLU A 81 -27.98 22.90 28.80
C GLU A 81 -28.31 23.76 27.57
N ALA A 82 -27.30 24.43 27.00
CA ALA A 82 -27.46 25.21 25.78
C ALA A 82 -27.78 24.30 24.58
N ALA A 83 -27.08 23.17 24.47
CA ALA A 83 -27.32 22.15 23.45
C ALA A 83 -28.73 21.55 23.54
N GLN A 84 -29.22 21.31 24.76
CA GLN A 84 -30.57 20.82 24.99
C GLN A 84 -31.62 21.84 24.55
N ARG A 85 -31.46 23.13 24.88
CA ARG A 85 -32.37 24.20 24.42
C ARG A 85 -32.43 24.28 22.90
N ILE A 86 -31.28 24.16 22.21
CA ILE A 86 -31.20 24.13 20.74
C ILE A 86 -31.91 22.89 20.20
N CYS A 87 -31.67 21.72 20.79
CA CYS A 87 -32.31 20.47 20.38
C CYS A 87 -33.84 20.53 20.52
N GLU A 88 -34.34 21.04 21.65
CA GLU A 88 -35.78 21.22 21.90
C GLU A 88 -36.41 22.20 20.90
N ALA A 89 -35.73 23.31 20.61
CA ALA A 89 -36.17 24.28 19.61
C ALA A 89 -36.31 23.68 18.21
N LEU A 90 -35.29 22.92 17.77
CA LEU A 90 -35.27 22.28 16.46
C LEU A 90 -36.32 21.14 16.37
N ARG A 91 -36.50 20.36 17.43
CA ARG A 91 -37.54 19.32 17.48
C ARG A 91 -38.95 19.92 17.47
N ALA A 92 -39.18 21.05 18.14
CA ALA A 92 -40.44 21.78 18.09
C ALA A 92 -40.77 22.28 16.66
N ALA A 93 -39.76 22.45 15.81
CA ALA A 93 -39.89 22.79 14.40
C ALA A 93 -40.21 21.61 13.47
N GLY A 94 -40.35 20.39 14.02
CA GLY A 94 -40.52 19.16 13.23
C GLY A 94 -39.24 18.60 12.64
N LEU A 95 -38.05 19.07 13.06
CA LEU A 95 -36.76 18.56 12.60
C LEU A 95 -36.29 17.40 13.50
N GLU A 96 -35.83 16.32 12.88
CA GLU A 96 -35.21 15.22 13.63
C GLU A 96 -33.80 15.64 14.08
N VAL A 97 -33.54 15.60 15.39
CA VAL A 97 -32.24 15.97 15.97
C VAL A 97 -31.66 14.81 16.76
N TRP A 98 -30.47 14.39 16.36
CA TRP A 98 -29.61 13.51 17.12
C TRP A 98 -28.89 14.32 18.20
N PHE A 99 -29.30 14.09 19.44
CA PHE A 99 -28.77 14.71 20.66
C PHE A 99 -28.62 13.62 21.71
N ASP A 100 -27.39 13.23 22.00
CA ASP A 100 -27.12 12.21 23.00
C ASP A 100 -26.74 12.86 24.33
N ARG A 101 -27.44 12.48 25.40
CA ARG A 101 -27.33 13.06 26.74
C ARG A 101 -26.63 12.10 27.72
N ASN A 102 -26.29 10.90 27.27
CA ASN A 102 -25.66 9.87 28.09
C ASN A 102 -24.14 10.00 28.03
N GLU A 103 -23.58 10.91 28.81
CA GLU A 103 -22.19 10.79 29.22
C GLU A 103 -22.04 9.48 30.02
N LEU A 104 -21.15 8.59 29.55
CA LEU A 104 -20.66 7.35 30.20
C LEU A 104 -21.30 6.02 29.76
N VAL A 105 -21.12 5.64 28.48
CA VAL A 105 -20.91 4.23 28.09
C VAL A 105 -19.81 4.18 27.01
N GLY A 106 -18.54 4.14 27.43
CA GLY A 106 -17.39 4.08 26.51
C GLY A 106 -17.18 2.69 25.92
N GLY A 107 -17.05 2.60 24.59
CA GLY A 107 -16.65 1.41 23.84
C GLY A 107 -16.74 1.59 22.31
N ASP A 108 -16.11 0.69 21.54
CA ASP A 108 -16.03 0.75 20.06
C ASP A 108 -17.40 0.82 19.35
N VAL A 109 -18.45 0.26 19.96
CA VAL A 109 -19.83 0.29 19.43
C VAL A 109 -20.44 1.70 19.48
N TRP A 110 -20.08 2.48 20.49
CA TRP A 110 -20.52 3.87 20.64
C TRP A 110 -19.88 4.76 19.58
N ASP A 111 -18.58 4.59 19.36
CA ASP A 111 -17.82 5.30 18.32
C ASP A 111 -18.36 4.98 16.92
N GLN A 112 -18.70 3.72 16.65
CA GLN A 112 -19.33 3.32 15.39
C GLN A 112 -20.71 3.97 15.20
N LYS A 113 -21.50 4.07 16.27
CA LYS A 113 -22.81 4.73 16.22
C LYS A 113 -22.67 6.22 15.91
N ILE A 114 -21.75 6.93 16.58
CA ILE A 114 -21.53 8.36 16.32
C ILE A 114 -21.00 8.59 14.90
N ARG A 115 -20.03 7.80 14.45
CA ARG A 115 -19.53 7.86 13.06
C ARG A 115 -20.64 7.63 12.04
N LYS A 116 -21.54 6.67 12.30
CA LYS A 116 -22.71 6.40 11.46
C LYS A 116 -23.66 7.61 11.43
N GLN A 117 -24.00 8.17 12.58
CA GLN A 117 -24.91 9.32 12.68
C GLN A 117 -24.33 10.58 12.02
N ILE A 118 -23.03 10.85 12.16
CA ILE A 118 -22.35 11.95 11.44
C ILE A 118 -22.29 11.69 9.94
N LYS A 119 -22.28 10.42 9.48
CA LYS A 119 -22.31 10.08 8.05
C LYS A 119 -23.70 10.19 7.44
N GLU A 120 -24.75 9.95 8.24
CA GLU A 120 -26.15 9.91 7.79
C GLU A 120 -26.89 11.23 8.02
N CYS A 121 -26.40 12.12 8.90
CA CYS A 121 -27.05 13.39 9.16
C CYS A 121 -27.08 14.29 7.91
N ALA A 122 -28.11 15.12 7.78
CA ALA A 122 -28.19 16.09 6.69
C ALA A 122 -27.48 17.41 7.01
N LEU A 123 -27.35 17.73 8.30
CA LEU A 123 -26.74 18.95 8.80
C LEU A 123 -25.95 18.62 10.07
N PHE A 124 -24.71 19.06 10.12
CA PHE A 124 -23.83 18.95 11.29
C PHE A 124 -23.72 20.31 11.95
N VAL A 125 -24.14 20.38 13.22
CA VAL A 125 -24.25 21.62 14.00
C VAL A 125 -23.22 21.58 15.14
N PRO A 126 -22.02 22.14 14.97
CA PRO A 126 -21.07 22.30 16.05
C PRO A 126 -21.43 23.51 16.91
N ILE A 127 -21.52 23.31 18.22
CA ILE A 127 -21.62 24.40 19.20
C ILE A 127 -20.21 24.94 19.48
N ILE A 128 -20.03 26.24 19.26
CA ILE A 128 -18.79 26.97 19.56
C ILE A 128 -19.04 27.82 20.79
N SER A 129 -18.40 27.49 21.90
CA SER A 129 -18.54 28.15 23.20
C SER A 129 -17.18 28.45 23.82
N ALA A 130 -17.16 29.19 24.93
CA ALA A 130 -15.95 29.35 25.74
C ALA A 130 -15.38 27.98 26.18
N ASN A 131 -16.24 26.99 26.43
CA ASN A 131 -15.85 25.65 26.86
C ASN A 131 -15.20 24.84 25.73
N THR A 132 -15.76 24.85 24.52
CA THR A 132 -15.13 24.19 23.36
C THR A 132 -13.85 24.89 22.92
N ASN A 133 -13.75 26.21 23.13
CA ASN A 133 -12.57 27.01 22.82
C ASN A 133 -11.41 26.76 23.80
N ALA A 134 -11.71 26.65 25.10
CA ALA A 134 -10.68 26.42 26.14
C ALA A 134 -10.09 25.01 26.10
N ARG A 135 -10.88 23.99 25.76
CA ARG A 135 -10.45 22.58 25.79
C ARG A 135 -9.60 22.19 24.57
N ALA A 136 -8.35 21.81 24.82
CA ALA A 136 -7.47 21.27 23.77
C ALA A 136 -7.88 19.86 23.30
N GLU A 137 -8.59 19.11 24.14
CA GLU A 137 -9.07 17.75 23.87
C GLU A 137 -10.52 17.55 24.34
N GLY A 138 -11.25 16.71 23.61
CA GLY A 138 -12.65 16.39 23.85
C GLY A 138 -13.23 15.58 22.71
N TYR A 139 -14.23 14.75 23.00
CA TYR A 139 -14.83 13.84 22.00
C TYR A 139 -15.42 14.61 20.80
N PHE A 140 -16.02 15.78 21.04
CA PHE A 140 -16.51 16.68 19.98
C PHE A 140 -15.42 17.07 18.96
N ARG A 141 -14.13 17.06 19.29
CA ARG A 141 -13.05 17.34 18.32
C ARG A 141 -12.91 16.23 17.27
N LEU A 142 -13.14 14.98 17.66
CA LEU A 142 -13.21 13.86 16.72
C LEU A 142 -14.44 14.00 15.82
N GLU A 143 -15.59 14.36 16.39
CA GLU A 143 -16.82 14.61 15.63
C GLU A 143 -16.65 15.74 14.61
N TRP A 144 -16.02 16.85 15.01
CA TRP A 144 -15.72 17.97 14.10
C TRP A 144 -14.80 17.54 12.96
N LYS A 145 -13.75 16.76 13.25
CA LYS A 145 -12.87 16.22 12.22
C LYS A 145 -13.65 15.34 11.23
N LEU A 146 -14.50 14.44 11.74
CA LEU A 146 -15.31 13.55 10.90
C LEU A 146 -16.31 14.33 10.03
N ALA A 147 -16.88 15.41 10.54
CA ALA A 147 -17.76 16.29 9.78
C ALA A 147 -16.99 17.05 8.69
N VAL A 148 -15.79 17.56 8.97
CA VAL A 148 -14.92 18.20 7.96
C VAL A 148 -14.51 17.19 6.89
N ASP A 149 -14.05 16.00 7.28
CA ASP A 149 -13.67 14.93 6.35
C ASP A 149 -14.84 14.57 5.41
N ARG A 150 -16.07 14.52 5.94
CA ARG A 150 -17.27 14.30 5.14
C ARG A 150 -17.58 15.48 4.20
N SER A 151 -17.39 16.72 4.64
CA SER A 151 -17.68 17.91 3.84
C SER A 151 -16.84 18.00 2.56
N HIS A 152 -15.63 17.42 2.54
CA HIS A 152 -14.78 17.35 1.35
C HIS A 152 -15.35 16.45 0.22
N LEU A 153 -16.34 15.61 0.54
CA LEU A 153 -17.03 14.73 -0.40
C LEU A 153 -18.41 15.28 -0.81
N MET A 154 -18.72 16.52 -0.45
CA MET A 154 -19.98 17.19 -0.76
C MET A 154 -19.73 18.34 -1.74
N ALA A 155 -20.73 18.69 -2.55
CA ALA A 155 -20.63 19.85 -3.45
C ALA A 155 -20.57 21.16 -2.64
N ASP A 156 -19.81 22.14 -3.12
CA ASP A 156 -19.57 23.41 -2.40
C ASP A 156 -20.85 24.22 -2.13
N ASP A 157 -21.92 23.97 -2.88
CA ASP A 157 -23.23 24.62 -2.75
C ASP A 157 -24.19 23.89 -1.80
N GLN A 158 -23.80 22.74 -1.23
CA GLN A 158 -24.62 21.98 -0.29
C GLN A 158 -24.32 22.37 1.17
N PRO A 159 -25.26 22.99 1.91
CA PRO A 159 -25.02 23.39 3.29
C PRO A 159 -25.00 22.16 4.21
N PHE A 160 -23.81 21.79 4.70
CA PHE A 160 -23.63 20.67 5.62
C PHE A 160 -23.14 21.10 7.01
N LEU A 161 -22.27 22.11 7.10
CA LEU A 161 -21.73 22.62 8.35
C LEU A 161 -22.49 23.88 8.78
N PHE A 162 -23.05 23.87 9.98
CA PHE A 162 -23.82 25.01 10.51
C PHE A 162 -23.39 25.37 11.94
N PRO A 163 -22.29 26.14 12.11
CA PRO A 163 -21.78 26.47 13.42
C PRO A 163 -22.69 27.42 14.21
N ILE A 164 -22.98 27.07 15.46
CA ILE A 164 -23.72 27.91 16.40
C ILE A 164 -22.79 28.37 17.50
N VAL A 165 -22.63 29.68 17.65
CA VAL A 165 -21.83 30.28 18.72
C VAL A 165 -22.72 30.58 19.92
N VAL A 166 -22.31 30.13 21.10
CA VAL A 166 -22.96 30.41 22.38
C VAL A 166 -21.99 31.20 23.27
N GLY A 167 -22.39 32.42 23.65
CA GLY A 167 -21.57 33.35 24.42
C GLY A 167 -20.59 34.19 23.58
N ASP A 168 -19.65 34.86 24.25
CA ASP A 168 -18.73 35.82 23.63
C ASP A 168 -17.42 35.15 23.15
N VAL A 169 -17.51 34.33 22.10
CA VAL A 169 -16.33 33.80 21.39
C VAL A 169 -16.06 34.62 20.13
N ASN A 170 -14.83 35.15 20.01
CA ASN A 170 -14.39 35.86 18.82
C ASN A 170 -13.97 34.88 17.73
N ASP A 171 -14.53 35.03 16.52
CA ASP A 171 -14.33 34.18 15.34
C ASP A 171 -12.84 34.03 14.97
N ALA A 172 -12.04 35.09 15.13
CA ALA A 172 -10.61 35.08 14.83
C ALA A 172 -9.78 34.25 15.83
N THR A 173 -10.28 34.07 17.05
CA THR A 173 -9.57 33.39 18.15
C THR A 173 -10.14 32.01 18.49
N ALA A 174 -11.27 31.65 17.88
CA ALA A 174 -11.93 30.37 18.10
C ALA A 174 -11.08 29.20 17.59
N ARG A 175 -10.81 28.20 18.44
CA ARG A 175 -10.02 26.99 18.15
C ARG A 175 -10.86 25.92 17.42
N VAL A 176 -11.31 26.24 16.22
CA VAL A 176 -12.08 25.37 15.32
C VAL A 176 -11.30 25.01 14.04
N PRO A 177 -11.68 23.93 13.32
CA PRO A 177 -11.12 23.62 12.00
C PRO A 177 -11.33 24.76 10.98
N ASP A 178 -10.41 24.93 10.03
CA ASP A 178 -10.47 26.01 9.02
C ASP A 178 -11.76 25.99 8.19
N LYS A 179 -12.25 24.80 7.84
CA LYS A 179 -13.50 24.62 7.10
C LYS A 179 -14.72 25.24 7.81
N PHE A 180 -14.71 25.34 9.14
CA PHE A 180 -15.81 26.00 9.86
C PHE A 180 -15.79 27.51 9.60
N ARG A 181 -14.61 28.13 9.42
CA ARG A 181 -14.48 29.57 9.13
C ARG A 181 -14.96 29.95 7.73
N GLU A 182 -15.08 28.98 6.83
CA GLU A 182 -15.58 29.18 5.46
C GLU A 182 -17.12 29.29 5.39
N VAL A 183 -17.84 28.90 6.44
CA VAL A 183 -19.30 28.99 6.52
C VAL A 183 -19.75 30.08 7.49
N GLN A 184 -20.96 30.60 7.31
CA GLN A 184 -21.50 31.65 8.18
C GLN A 184 -21.81 31.09 9.58
N TRP A 185 -21.33 31.77 10.63
CA TRP A 185 -21.59 31.38 12.01
C TRP A 185 -22.84 32.07 12.53
N THR A 186 -23.72 31.29 13.17
CA THR A 186 -24.93 31.81 13.81
C THR A 186 -24.66 32.06 15.28
N ARG A 187 -24.72 33.31 15.74
CA ARG A 187 -24.60 33.64 17.17
C ARG A 187 -25.97 33.57 17.82
N LEU A 188 -26.09 32.74 18.87
CA LEU A 188 -27.33 32.56 19.61
C LEU A 188 -27.39 33.63 20.71
N ARG A 189 -28.38 34.52 20.65
CA ARG A 189 -28.60 35.51 21.71
C ARG A 189 -29.44 34.84 22.80
N LEU A 190 -29.05 34.99 24.06
CA LEU A 190 -29.69 34.30 25.20
C LEU A 190 -31.18 34.66 25.39
N ASP A 191 -31.63 35.75 24.76
CA ASP A 191 -33.01 36.26 24.71
C ASP A 191 -33.83 35.81 23.48
N GLU A 192 -33.22 35.10 22.53
CA GLU A 192 -33.88 34.66 21.29
C GLU A 192 -34.80 33.44 21.53
N THR A 193 -36.01 33.46 20.95
CA THR A 193 -36.99 32.40 21.20
C THR A 193 -36.69 31.13 20.39
N PRO A 194 -36.98 29.92 20.93
CA PRO A 194 -36.84 28.64 20.21
C PRO A 194 -37.45 28.63 18.80
N ALA A 195 -38.55 29.36 18.60
CA ALA A 195 -39.24 29.47 17.30
C ALA A 195 -38.42 30.23 16.24
N GLU A 196 -37.64 31.24 16.64
CA GLU A 196 -36.83 32.05 15.72
C GLU A 196 -35.57 31.31 15.22
N LEU A 197 -34.99 30.44 16.07
CA LEU A 197 -33.87 29.56 15.71
C LEU A 197 -34.35 28.44 14.77
N ALA A 198 -35.46 27.80 15.12
CA ALA A 198 -36.13 26.80 14.30
C ALA A 198 -36.42 27.30 12.87
N ALA A 199 -37.01 28.49 12.74
CA ALA A 199 -37.34 29.09 11.44
C ALA A 199 -36.10 29.30 10.55
N ARG A 200 -34.96 29.70 11.14
CA ARG A 200 -33.69 29.89 10.40
C ARG A 200 -33.12 28.57 9.88
N VAL A 201 -33.13 27.51 10.69
CA VAL A 201 -32.60 26.20 10.29
C VAL A 201 -33.52 25.51 9.26
N THR A 202 -34.83 25.62 9.40
CA THR A 202 -35.80 25.11 8.41
C THR A 202 -35.66 25.82 7.06
N LYS A 203 -35.39 27.13 7.05
CA LYS A 203 -35.14 27.90 5.81
C LYS A 203 -33.83 27.49 5.11
N LEU A 204 -32.81 27.07 5.88
CA LEU A 204 -31.56 26.56 5.33
C LEU A 204 -31.73 25.17 4.71
N LEU A 205 -32.52 24.28 5.35
CA LEU A 205 -32.73 22.90 4.93
C LEU A 205 -33.70 22.73 3.75
N SER A 206 -34.60 23.69 3.55
CA SER A 206 -35.57 23.74 2.43
C SER A 206 -34.99 24.27 1.12
N GLY A 207 -33.72 24.70 1.11
CA GLY A 207 -33.06 25.22 -0.11
C GLY A 207 -33.43 26.66 -0.48
N GLU A 208 -34.35 27.32 0.24
CA GLU A 208 -34.69 28.73 0.02
C GLU A 208 -33.57 29.71 0.43
N ALA A 209 -32.54 29.23 1.15
CA ALA A 209 -31.35 30.02 1.49
C ALA A 209 -30.41 30.30 0.29
N LEU A 210 -30.57 29.60 -0.84
CA LEU A 210 -29.83 29.90 -2.08
C LEU A 210 -30.33 31.17 -2.80
N GLU A 211 -31.47 31.72 -2.40
CA GLU A 211 -31.99 33.02 -2.86
C GLU A 211 -31.73 34.17 -1.86
N ALA A 212 -31.34 33.88 -0.62
CA ALA A 212 -31.11 34.90 0.42
C ALA A 212 -29.65 35.39 0.52
N GLY A 213 -28.73 34.79 -0.23
CA GLY A 213 -27.32 35.21 -0.36
C GLY A 213 -26.98 36.02 -1.61
N ARG A 214 -27.93 36.22 -2.55
CA ARG A 214 -27.79 37.26 -3.58
C ARG A 214 -28.27 38.58 -2.98
N PRO A 215 -27.43 39.62 -2.88
CA PRO A 215 -27.93 40.93 -2.51
C PRO A 215 -28.94 41.42 -3.57
N ARG A 216 -30.17 41.74 -3.12
CA ARG A 216 -31.10 42.60 -3.86
C ARG A 216 -30.40 43.94 -4.16
N PRO A 217 -30.43 44.45 -5.39
CA PRO A 217 -30.27 45.87 -5.66
C PRO A 217 -31.66 46.51 -5.86
N ALA A 218 -32.19 47.09 -4.78
CA ALA A 218 -33.12 48.24 -4.70
C ALA A 218 -33.50 48.40 -3.21
N ASP A 219 -33.10 49.42 -2.43
CA ASP A 219 -32.60 50.75 -2.76
C ASP A 219 -31.20 51.04 -2.18
N ARG A 220 -30.26 51.27 -3.09
CA ARG A 220 -29.78 52.63 -3.31
C ARG A 220 -30.07 53.03 -4.75
N GLY A 221 -31.28 53.50 -5.04
CA GLY A 221 -31.32 54.86 -5.59
C GLY A 221 -31.06 55.78 -4.40
N GLU A 222 -29.98 56.55 -4.29
CA GLU A 222 -29.19 57.21 -5.34
C GLU A 222 -27.88 56.50 -5.70
N ALA A 223 -27.76 56.21 -7.00
CA ALA A 223 -26.51 56.05 -7.69
C ALA A 223 -25.87 57.43 -7.89
N ALA A 224 -24.73 57.60 -7.25
CA ALA A 224 -23.44 57.88 -7.88
C ALA A 224 -23.31 59.03 -8.91
N PHE A 225 -22.30 59.84 -8.57
CA PHE A 225 -21.46 60.66 -9.43
C PHE A 225 -21.95 62.06 -9.80
N GLY A 226 -21.16 63.03 -9.33
CA GLY A 226 -21.09 64.32 -9.97
C GLY A 226 -20.31 65.34 -9.14
N GLU A 227 -19.03 65.52 -9.46
CA GLU A 227 -18.66 66.89 -9.82
C GLU A 227 -19.63 67.35 -10.95
N PRO A 228 -19.95 68.64 -11.02
CA PRO A 228 -21.28 69.19 -11.27
C PRO A 228 -21.95 68.73 -12.59
N ALA A 229 -23.28 68.49 -12.57
CA ALA A 229 -24.30 69.18 -13.39
C ALA A 229 -25.59 68.35 -13.69
N LEU A 230 -26.71 68.83 -13.12
CA LEU A 230 -28.02 69.14 -13.74
C LEU A 230 -28.81 68.08 -14.59
N GLN A 231 -29.97 67.71 -14.02
CA GLN A 231 -31.33 67.76 -14.61
C GLN A 231 -31.86 66.66 -15.57
N ARG A 232 -32.84 65.93 -15.02
CA ARG A 232 -34.26 65.77 -15.45
C ARG A 232 -34.63 65.10 -16.80
N LYS A 233 -35.51 64.09 -16.63
CA LYS A 233 -36.67 63.66 -17.45
C LYS A 233 -36.45 62.90 -18.77
N ASN A 234 -36.82 61.61 -18.71
CA ASN A 234 -37.46 60.78 -19.72
C ASN A 234 -37.60 61.35 -21.14
N ARG A 235 -36.96 60.69 -22.11
CA ARG A 235 -37.55 60.48 -23.45
C ARG A 235 -36.97 59.25 -24.14
N LYS A 236 -37.87 58.36 -24.56
CA LYS A 236 -37.63 57.30 -25.56
C LYS A 236 -36.83 57.88 -26.74
N ARG A 237 -35.75 57.22 -27.17
CA ARG A 237 -35.33 57.12 -28.59
C ARG A 237 -34.11 56.21 -28.80
N GLU A 238 -34.31 55.28 -29.72
CA GLU A 238 -33.44 54.83 -30.82
C GLU A 238 -31.91 54.74 -30.62
N ARG A 239 -31.36 53.57 -30.98
CA ARG A 239 -29.93 53.25 -30.96
C ARG A 239 -29.13 54.16 -31.92
N PRO A 240 -28.09 54.88 -31.47
CA PRO A 240 -27.35 55.80 -32.33
C PRO A 240 -26.17 55.14 -33.06
N VAL A 241 -25.94 55.67 -34.26
CA VAL A 241 -25.12 55.17 -35.37
C VAL A 241 -23.59 55.10 -35.09
N TRP A 242 -23.09 55.59 -33.96
CA TRP A 242 -21.63 55.62 -33.69
C TRP A 242 -21.00 54.24 -33.41
N LEU A 243 -21.80 53.25 -33.01
CA LEU A 243 -21.37 51.84 -32.95
C LEU A 243 -20.95 51.28 -34.32
N ARG A 244 -21.26 51.96 -35.44
CA ARG A 244 -20.76 51.61 -36.78
C ARG A 244 -19.29 51.97 -37.02
N HIS A 245 -18.66 52.80 -36.18
CA HIS A 245 -17.29 53.28 -36.41
C HIS A 245 -16.28 52.93 -35.30
N ALA A 246 -16.69 52.16 -34.27
CA ALA A 246 -15.81 51.74 -33.19
C ALA A 246 -14.58 50.93 -33.67
N TRP A 247 -14.74 50.15 -34.74
CA TRP A 247 -13.66 49.39 -35.36
C TRP A 247 -12.66 50.26 -36.15
N SER A 248 -13.11 51.42 -36.65
CA SER A 248 -12.25 52.38 -37.37
C SER A 248 -11.33 53.16 -36.42
N VAL A 249 -11.79 53.43 -35.19
CA VAL A 249 -10.99 54.11 -34.16
C VAL A 249 -9.90 53.19 -33.59
N LEU A 250 -10.21 51.89 -33.44
CA LEU A 250 -9.23 50.90 -32.97
C LEU A 250 -8.11 50.66 -34.00
N ALA A 251 -8.43 50.71 -35.30
CA ALA A 251 -7.43 50.62 -36.37
C ALA A 251 -6.48 51.84 -36.43
N LEU A 252 -7.00 53.05 -36.18
CA LEU A 252 -6.21 54.29 -36.12
C LEU A 252 -5.27 54.35 -34.91
N ALA A 253 -5.68 53.78 -33.76
CA ALA A 253 -4.85 53.70 -32.57
C ALA A 253 -3.63 52.77 -32.75
N ILE A 254 -3.81 51.66 -33.49
CA ILE A 254 -2.73 50.71 -33.79
C ILE A 254 -1.72 51.32 -34.78
N VAL A 255 -2.20 52.05 -35.79
CA VAL A 255 -1.31 52.76 -36.73
C VAL A 255 -0.54 53.88 -36.03
N GLY A 256 -1.17 54.60 -35.09
CA GLY A 256 -0.50 55.63 -34.26
C GLY A 256 0.59 55.06 -33.35
N TYR A 257 0.38 53.88 -32.78
CA TYR A 257 1.35 53.20 -31.93
C TYR A 257 2.63 52.81 -32.70
N TYR A 258 2.49 52.30 -33.93
CA TYR A 258 3.66 51.92 -34.75
C TYR A 258 4.33 53.13 -35.43
N ALA A 259 3.62 54.25 -35.64
CA ALA A 259 4.19 55.49 -36.14
C ALA A 259 5.00 56.27 -35.08
N LEU A 260 4.65 56.16 -33.79
CA LEU A 260 5.31 56.87 -32.68
C LEU A 260 6.43 56.07 -32.00
N ARG A 261 6.57 54.78 -32.34
CA ARG A 261 7.62 53.88 -31.84
C ARG A 261 9.07 54.37 -32.02
N PRO A 262 9.45 55.17 -33.05
CA PRO A 262 10.82 55.67 -33.18
C PRO A 262 11.17 56.82 -32.23
N LEU A 263 10.18 57.50 -31.62
CA LEU A 263 10.41 58.61 -30.69
C LEU A 263 10.75 58.17 -29.26
N TRP A 264 10.67 56.85 -28.99
CA TRP A 264 10.88 56.26 -27.67
C TRP A 264 12.21 55.48 -27.58
N ARG A 265 13.11 55.76 -28.51
CA ARG A 265 14.53 55.41 -28.40
C ARG A 265 15.29 56.69 -28.16
N GLU A 266 15.85 56.83 -26.95
CA GLU A 266 17.28 57.02 -26.73
C GLU A 266 17.61 57.74 -25.41
N ARG A 267 18.89 57.56 -25.04
CA ARG A 267 19.76 58.52 -24.34
C ARG A 267 19.67 58.59 -22.82
N ARG A 268 20.61 57.84 -22.25
CA ARG A 268 21.65 58.31 -21.33
C ARG A 268 21.66 59.82 -20.99
N SER A 269 22.08 60.00 -19.73
CA SER A 269 22.92 61.05 -19.11
C SER A 269 22.23 62.13 -18.27
N GLU A 270 22.60 62.04 -16.99
CA GLU A 270 23.05 63.09 -16.07
C GLU A 270 22.06 63.85 -15.15
N PRO A 271 22.52 64.18 -13.92
CA PRO A 271 21.66 64.43 -12.78
C PRO A 271 21.69 65.90 -12.30
N GLU A 272 20.88 66.18 -11.27
CA GLU A 272 20.81 67.41 -10.43
C GLU A 272 19.97 68.56 -11.03
N THR A 273 19.11 69.29 -10.31
CA THR A 273 18.81 69.56 -8.87
C THR A 273 17.28 69.77 -8.74
N VAL A 274 16.58 69.60 -7.61
CA VAL A 274 16.42 70.60 -6.53
C VAL A 274 15.60 70.01 -5.34
N SER A 275 16.21 70.13 -4.15
CA SER A 275 15.70 70.47 -2.79
C SER A 275 14.53 69.72 -2.11
N VAL A 276 14.88 69.05 -1.00
CA VAL A 276 14.03 68.45 0.06
C VAL A 276 14.35 69.13 1.40
N ALA A 277 13.37 69.25 2.33
CA ALA A 277 13.54 69.06 3.79
C ALA A 277 12.18 69.11 4.56
N PRO A 278 12.02 68.44 5.73
CA PRO A 278 12.55 67.12 6.09
C PRO A 278 11.46 66.19 6.70
N ALA A 279 11.45 64.93 6.29
CA ALA A 279 10.92 63.83 7.11
C ALA A 279 12.12 63.02 7.62
N SER A 280 12.09 62.68 8.91
CA SER A 280 13.10 61.88 9.61
C SER A 280 13.39 60.53 8.92
N PRO A 281 14.62 60.00 9.06
CA PRO A 281 15.22 59.14 8.05
C PRO A 281 14.68 57.72 8.10
N VAL A 282 14.09 57.27 6.99
CA VAL A 282 14.18 55.86 6.60
C VAL A 282 15.63 55.64 6.19
N VAL A 283 16.38 54.98 7.07
CA VAL A 283 17.74 54.50 6.77
C VAL A 283 17.64 53.65 5.51
N ALA A 284 18.24 54.15 4.42
CA ALA A 284 18.49 53.35 3.23
C ALA A 284 19.18 52.05 3.66
N ALA A 285 18.72 50.90 3.14
CA ALA A 285 19.44 49.65 3.33
C ALA A 285 20.93 49.91 3.04
N PRO A 286 21.84 49.63 3.99
CA PRO A 286 23.25 49.92 3.80
C PRO A 286 23.70 49.21 2.53
N LYS A 287 24.59 49.85 1.75
CA LYS A 287 25.32 49.15 0.70
C LYS A 287 25.83 47.82 1.31
N PRO A 288 25.65 46.66 0.63
CA PRO A 288 26.09 45.39 1.18
C PRO A 288 27.53 45.57 1.64
N SER A 289 27.80 45.26 2.92
CA SER A 289 29.15 45.37 3.44
C SER A 289 30.07 44.51 2.58
N GLU A 290 31.34 44.90 2.47
CA GLU A 290 32.32 44.10 1.73
C GLU A 290 32.37 42.66 2.25
N ALA A 291 32.10 42.45 3.56
CA ALA A 291 31.91 41.13 4.16
C ALA A 291 30.70 40.38 3.58
N HIS A 292 29.54 41.03 3.44
CA HIS A 292 28.35 40.43 2.82
C HIS A 292 28.60 40.00 1.38
N GLU A 293 29.28 40.84 0.57
CA GLU A 293 29.63 40.48 -0.82
C GLU A 293 30.55 39.24 -0.88
N LEU A 294 31.52 39.15 0.04
CA LEU A 294 32.40 37.98 0.14
C LEU A 294 31.62 36.72 0.53
N VAL A 295 30.66 36.81 1.44
CA VAL A 295 29.76 35.69 1.79
C VAL A 295 28.91 35.26 0.59
N THR A 296 28.36 36.21 -0.18
CA THR A 296 27.60 35.90 -1.41
C THR A 296 28.48 35.19 -2.44
N LYS A 297 29.70 35.70 -2.68
CA LYS A 297 30.67 35.07 -3.59
C LYS A 297 31.03 33.65 -3.15
N ALA A 298 31.27 33.45 -1.84
CA ALA A 298 31.56 32.13 -1.29
C ALA A 298 30.38 31.16 -1.47
N ARG A 299 29.15 31.58 -1.14
CA ARG A 299 27.94 30.76 -1.30
C ARG A 299 27.75 30.33 -2.76
N ALA A 300 28.01 31.20 -3.73
CA ALA A 300 27.88 30.87 -5.15
C ALA A 300 28.82 29.72 -5.61
N LEU A 301 29.86 29.41 -4.85
CA LEU A 301 30.80 28.33 -5.17
C LEU A 301 30.34 26.95 -4.70
N PHE A 302 29.43 26.83 -3.73
CA PHE A 302 29.03 25.51 -3.20
C PHE A 302 27.53 25.35 -2.93
N VAL A 303 26.78 26.44 -2.76
CA VAL A 303 25.35 26.39 -2.49
C VAL A 303 24.57 26.15 -3.78
N ASN A 304 23.83 25.03 -3.85
CA ASN A 304 23.04 24.61 -5.02
C ASN A 304 23.85 24.47 -6.32
N ARG A 305 25.18 24.48 -6.23
CA ARG A 305 26.10 24.17 -7.33
C ARG A 305 26.26 22.66 -7.41
N LEU A 306 25.84 22.08 -8.53
CA LEU A 306 25.80 20.62 -8.73
C LEU A 306 27.20 19.99 -8.76
N ASP A 307 28.16 20.71 -9.36
CA ASP A 307 29.53 20.25 -9.59
C ASP A 307 30.53 21.15 -8.84
N THR A 308 30.49 21.09 -7.52
CA THR A 308 31.48 21.76 -6.67
C THR A 308 32.72 20.87 -6.54
N THR A 309 33.90 21.44 -6.78
CA THR A 309 35.22 20.78 -6.68
C THR A 309 35.92 21.09 -5.35
N ARG A 310 37.02 20.39 -5.05
CA ARG A 310 37.85 20.70 -3.86
C ARG A 310 38.41 22.12 -3.89
N ASP A 311 38.80 22.58 -5.07
CA ASP A 311 39.35 23.93 -5.28
C ASP A 311 38.29 25.01 -5.07
N ASP A 312 37.04 24.76 -5.52
CA ASP A 312 35.91 25.66 -5.24
C ASP A 312 35.66 25.80 -3.74
N CYS A 313 35.72 24.69 -2.99
CA CYS A 313 35.58 24.71 -1.54
C CYS A 313 36.73 25.44 -0.84
N ALA A 314 37.97 25.27 -1.31
CA ALA A 314 39.13 25.99 -0.77
C ALA A 314 38.99 27.51 -0.98
N LEU A 315 38.59 27.92 -2.20
CA LEU A 315 38.33 29.32 -2.51
C LEU A 315 37.16 29.88 -1.68
N ALA A 316 36.07 29.12 -1.50
CA ALA A 316 34.96 29.51 -0.65
C ALA A 316 35.40 29.68 0.81
N GLU A 317 36.27 28.80 1.32
CA GLU A 317 36.80 28.89 2.68
C GLU A 317 37.63 30.16 2.86
N ASP A 318 38.47 30.52 1.89
CA ASP A 318 39.29 31.74 1.92
C ASP A 318 38.46 33.01 1.84
N LEU A 319 37.40 33.02 1.02
CA LEU A 319 36.45 34.14 0.95
C LEU A 319 35.70 34.33 2.28
N LEU A 320 35.30 33.23 2.93
CA LEU A 320 34.62 33.28 4.23
C LEU A 320 35.56 33.73 5.36
N LYS A 321 36.83 33.31 5.34
CA LYS A 321 37.86 33.82 6.26
C LYS A 321 38.05 35.33 6.09
N GLN A 322 38.10 35.83 4.86
CA GLN A 322 38.20 37.26 4.59
C GLN A 322 36.95 38.02 5.05
N ALA A 323 35.75 37.46 4.85
CA ALA A 323 34.50 38.05 5.33
C ALA A 323 34.51 38.18 6.86
N LEU A 324 34.86 37.11 7.58
CA LEU A 324 34.93 37.08 9.04
C LEU A 324 36.05 37.95 9.62
N ALA A 325 37.15 38.15 8.90
CA ALA A 325 38.19 39.09 9.29
C ALA A 325 37.71 40.55 9.22
N LYS A 326 36.79 40.86 8.30
CA LYS A 326 36.19 42.20 8.16
C LYS A 326 35.04 42.41 9.13
N ASP A 327 34.21 41.39 9.36
CA ASP A 327 33.11 41.41 10.31
C ASP A 327 33.01 40.08 11.09
N PRO A 328 33.64 39.98 12.27
CA PRO A 328 33.54 38.79 13.13
C PRO A 328 32.15 38.58 13.74
N ALA A 329 31.25 39.57 13.68
CA ALA A 329 29.90 39.52 14.24
C ALA A 329 28.83 39.17 13.18
N ASP A 330 29.21 38.96 11.92
CA ASP A 330 28.30 38.58 10.84
C ASP A 330 27.78 37.13 11.03
N SER A 331 26.53 36.99 11.45
CA SER A 331 25.86 35.70 11.62
C SER A 331 25.79 34.89 10.31
N GLU A 332 25.58 35.54 9.18
CA GLU A 332 25.44 34.91 7.87
C GLU A 332 26.76 34.33 7.38
N ALA A 333 27.88 35.00 7.69
CA ALA A 333 29.24 34.52 7.41
C ALA A 333 29.59 33.27 8.24
N TRP A 334 29.21 33.23 9.52
CA TRP A 334 29.37 32.04 10.37
C TRP A 334 28.47 30.89 9.91
N ALA A 335 27.22 31.16 9.53
CA ALA A 335 26.31 30.15 8.98
C ALA A 335 26.85 29.56 7.66
N ALA A 336 27.36 30.41 6.76
CA ALA A 336 27.97 29.98 5.51
C ALA A 336 29.23 29.13 5.73
N THR A 337 30.08 29.48 6.70
CA THR A 337 31.25 28.70 7.13
C THR A 337 30.84 27.31 7.62
N SER A 338 29.83 27.24 8.48
CA SER A 338 29.29 25.95 8.93
C SER A 338 28.76 25.11 7.79
N HIS A 339 28.03 25.71 6.85
CA HIS A 339 27.46 24.99 5.70
C HIS A 339 28.56 24.48 4.76
N LEU A 340 29.61 25.26 4.50
CA LEU A 340 30.77 24.82 3.71
C LEU A 340 31.46 23.63 4.38
N HIS A 341 31.70 23.68 5.70
CA HIS A 341 32.28 22.54 6.41
C HIS A 341 31.36 21.32 6.36
N ALA A 342 30.04 21.49 6.54
CA ALA A 342 29.06 20.41 6.41
C ALA A 342 29.08 19.77 5.01
N TYR A 343 29.22 20.58 3.97
CA TYR A 343 29.36 20.10 2.59
C TYR A 343 30.65 19.29 2.39
N VAL A 344 31.79 19.78 2.87
CA VAL A 344 33.07 19.07 2.82
C VAL A 344 33.02 17.74 3.60
N LEU A 345 32.36 17.72 4.75
CA LEU A 345 32.13 16.52 5.55
C LEU A 345 31.24 15.50 4.84
N LEU A 346 30.16 15.96 4.21
CA LEU A 346 29.27 15.13 3.40
C LEU A 346 30.01 14.49 2.23
N ARG A 347 30.89 15.26 1.56
CA ARG A 347 31.75 14.78 0.47
C ARG A 347 32.96 13.97 0.94
N ARG A 348 33.20 13.90 2.26
CA ARG A 348 34.31 13.18 2.92
C ARG A 348 35.72 13.66 2.56
N TRP A 349 35.87 14.84 1.97
CA TRP A 349 37.19 15.34 1.58
C TRP A 349 38.09 15.69 2.77
N ASP A 350 37.48 16.11 3.88
CA ASP A 350 38.11 16.21 5.18
C ASP A 350 37.07 15.82 6.23
N ASN A 351 37.22 14.61 6.78
CA ASN A 351 36.34 14.06 7.81
C ASN A 351 36.97 14.08 9.21
N SER A 352 37.97 14.95 9.43
CA SER A 352 38.62 15.09 10.73
C SER A 352 37.63 15.53 11.82
N ASP A 353 37.90 15.10 13.05
CA ASP A 353 37.15 15.58 14.22
C ASP A 353 37.28 17.10 14.35
N VAL A 354 38.43 17.65 13.97
CA VAL A 354 38.70 19.10 13.93
C VAL A 354 37.71 19.82 13.01
N ARG A 355 37.49 19.33 11.78
CA ARG A 355 36.55 19.96 10.85
C ARG A 355 35.10 19.80 11.31
N ARG A 356 34.72 18.64 11.88
CA ARG A 356 33.38 18.44 12.49
C ARG A 356 33.11 19.42 13.62
N GLU A 357 34.10 19.63 14.48
CA GLU A 357 33.99 20.56 15.59
C GLU A 357 33.97 22.02 15.11
N SER A 358 34.78 22.36 14.10
CA SER A 358 34.76 23.69 13.47
C SER A 358 33.38 24.03 12.87
N ALA A 359 32.76 23.06 12.19
CA ALA A 359 31.41 23.21 11.64
C ALA A 359 30.38 23.47 12.75
N ARG A 360 30.41 22.66 13.82
CA ARG A 360 29.52 22.81 14.98
C ARG A 360 29.69 24.17 15.66
N GLN A 361 30.94 24.59 15.89
CA GLN A 361 31.23 25.87 16.52
C GLN A 361 30.75 27.06 15.67
N ALA A 362 30.95 26.99 14.35
CA ALA A 362 30.45 28.00 13.43
C ALA A 362 28.91 28.11 13.47
N ALA A 363 28.18 26.98 13.43
CA ALA A 363 26.71 26.98 13.56
C ALA A 363 26.25 27.56 14.90
N GLN A 364 26.86 27.14 16.01
CA GLN A 364 26.54 27.65 17.35
C GLN A 364 26.87 29.13 17.50
N ARG A 365 27.91 29.61 16.82
CA ARG A 365 28.27 31.03 16.82
C ARG A 365 27.25 31.84 16.01
N ALA A 366 26.85 31.37 14.84
CA ALA A 366 25.80 31.99 14.02
C ALA A 366 24.49 32.13 14.83
N VAL A 367 24.00 31.06 15.44
CA VAL A 367 22.76 31.09 16.24
C VAL A 367 22.88 32.01 17.47
N ARG A 368 24.07 32.13 18.07
CA ARG A 368 24.30 33.07 19.19
C ARG A 368 24.31 34.54 18.76
N LEU A 369 24.78 34.82 17.55
CA LEU A 369 24.81 36.17 16.98
C LEU A 369 23.42 36.59 16.50
N ASP A 370 22.68 35.67 15.89
CA ASP A 370 21.28 35.86 15.53
C ASP A 370 20.51 34.54 15.63
N ALA A 371 19.69 34.42 16.68
CA ALA A 371 18.88 33.22 16.93
C ALA A 371 17.65 33.11 16.02
N GLN A 372 17.26 34.21 15.36
CA GLN A 372 16.11 34.24 14.44
C GLN A 372 16.57 34.10 12.98
N SER A 373 17.85 34.25 12.66
CA SER A 373 18.38 34.02 11.31
C SER A 373 18.00 32.62 10.80
N PHE A 374 17.39 32.60 9.62
CA PHE A 374 17.05 31.37 8.90
C PHE A 374 18.31 30.56 8.58
N GLU A 375 19.36 31.22 8.09
CA GLU A 375 20.61 30.57 7.67
C GLU A 375 21.38 30.01 8.87
N ALA A 376 21.39 30.72 10.01
CA ALA A 376 22.00 30.22 11.25
C ALA A 376 21.30 28.95 11.76
N ARG A 377 19.96 28.95 11.78
CA ARG A 377 19.16 27.78 12.21
C ARG A 377 19.24 26.62 11.22
N LEU A 378 19.28 26.88 9.93
CA LEU A 378 19.50 25.85 8.91
C LEU A 378 20.90 25.24 9.02
N ALA A 379 21.94 26.06 9.24
CA ALA A 379 23.30 25.59 9.49
C ALA A 379 23.37 24.71 10.75
N TYR A 380 22.69 25.11 11.83
CA TYR A 380 22.56 24.28 13.03
C TYR A 380 21.86 22.94 12.75
N ALA A 381 20.78 22.95 11.97
CA ALA A 381 20.08 21.72 11.57
C ALA A 381 21.00 20.76 10.78
N PHE A 382 21.90 21.28 9.93
CA PHE A 382 22.88 20.45 9.24
C PHE A 382 23.89 19.79 10.19
N MET A 383 24.16 20.42 11.34
CA MET A 383 25.10 19.89 12.33
C MET A 383 24.51 18.89 13.32
N LEU A 384 23.18 18.80 13.39
CA LEU A 384 22.51 17.76 14.16
C LEU A 384 22.82 16.38 13.57
N GLY A 385 23.25 15.48 14.45
CA GLY A 385 23.65 14.11 14.11
C GLY A 385 22.48 13.20 13.74
N ASP A 386 22.80 11.92 13.60
CA ASP A 386 21.85 10.88 13.17
C ASP A 386 21.34 10.00 14.34
N THR A 387 21.59 10.40 15.59
CA THR A 387 20.95 9.71 16.72
C THR A 387 19.44 9.93 16.67
N GLU A 388 18.64 9.02 17.24
CA GLU A 388 17.17 9.15 17.20
C GLU A 388 16.68 10.47 17.80
N ALA A 389 17.31 10.92 18.89
CA ALA A 389 17.00 12.19 19.54
C ALA A 389 17.37 13.40 18.66
N GLU A 390 18.58 13.42 18.10
CA GLU A 390 19.05 14.51 17.22
C GLU A 390 18.30 14.53 15.89
N GLY A 391 17.93 13.36 15.35
CA GLY A 391 17.14 13.22 14.13
C GLY A 391 15.72 13.78 14.30
N ALA A 392 15.08 13.50 15.44
CA ALA A 392 13.78 14.07 15.77
C ALA A 392 13.87 15.60 16.00
N GLU A 393 14.94 16.08 16.63
CA GLU A 393 15.20 17.52 16.77
C GLU A 393 15.40 18.19 15.41
N LYS A 394 16.20 17.58 14.55
CA LYS A 394 16.46 18.05 13.19
C LYS A 394 15.18 18.11 12.37
N GLU A 395 14.34 17.08 12.42
CA GLU A 395 13.04 17.08 11.76
C GLU A 395 12.17 18.25 12.26
N ARG A 396 12.04 18.41 13.59
CA ARG A 396 11.24 19.51 14.17
C ARG A 396 11.74 20.88 13.70
N LEU A 397 13.05 21.09 13.73
CA LEU A 397 13.67 22.35 13.32
C LEU A 397 13.46 22.62 11.82
N LEU A 398 13.70 21.64 10.96
CA LEU A 398 13.49 21.77 9.51
C LEU A 398 12.01 22.00 9.15
N ARG A 399 11.07 21.37 9.85
CA ARG A 399 9.63 21.64 9.66
C ARG A 399 9.25 23.05 10.09
N SER A 400 9.84 23.56 11.17
CA SER A 400 9.66 24.95 11.60
C SER A 400 10.15 25.92 10.52
N LEU A 401 11.39 25.71 10.03
CA LEU A 401 11.99 26.52 8.96
C LEU A 401 11.20 26.45 7.64
N ARG A 402 10.52 25.32 7.35
CA ARG A 402 9.62 25.21 6.18
C ARG A 402 8.43 26.16 6.25
N GLY A 403 7.94 26.47 7.46
CA GLY A 403 6.89 27.46 7.64
C GLY A 403 7.31 28.86 7.20
N GLU A 404 8.59 29.18 7.31
CA GLU A 404 9.16 30.49 6.94
C GLU A 404 9.56 30.55 5.46
N GLN A 405 10.27 29.52 4.97
CA GLN A 405 10.72 29.44 3.58
C GLN A 405 10.33 28.09 2.94
N PRO A 406 9.07 27.92 2.50
CA PRO A 406 8.57 26.64 2.01
C PRO A 406 9.17 26.21 0.66
N LYS A 407 9.82 27.12 -0.06
CA LYS A 407 10.41 26.91 -1.38
C LYS A 407 11.94 26.83 -1.37
N ASP A 408 12.58 26.84 -0.20
CA ASP A 408 14.03 26.68 -0.13
C ASP A 408 14.40 25.23 -0.48
N GLN A 409 15.08 25.04 -1.60
CA GLN A 409 15.45 23.72 -2.11
C GLN A 409 16.40 22.96 -1.16
N ARG A 410 17.29 23.66 -0.45
CA ARG A 410 18.25 23.03 0.48
C ARG A 410 17.52 22.43 1.66
N LEU A 411 16.56 23.19 2.20
CA LEU A 411 15.68 22.76 3.27
C LEU A 411 14.85 21.53 2.87
N LEU A 412 14.20 21.57 1.70
CA LEU A 412 13.36 20.46 1.23
C LEU A 412 14.17 19.16 1.10
N ARG A 413 15.36 19.22 0.49
CA ARG A 413 16.27 18.08 0.40
C ARG A 413 16.77 17.62 1.76
N ALA A 414 17.13 18.53 2.67
CA ALA A 414 17.57 18.20 4.02
C ALA A 414 16.48 17.48 4.85
N LEU A 415 15.23 17.94 4.72
CA LEU A 415 14.08 17.33 5.39
C LEU A 415 13.78 15.96 4.78
N ALA A 416 13.79 15.85 3.45
CA ALA A 416 13.62 14.57 2.76
C ALA A 416 14.70 13.56 3.18
N GLN A 417 15.96 13.97 3.24
CA GLN A 417 17.06 13.10 3.69
C GLN A 417 16.87 12.65 5.14
N THR A 418 16.41 13.54 6.02
CA THR A 418 16.12 13.23 7.43
C THR A 418 14.97 12.22 7.53
N LEU A 419 13.88 12.42 6.78
CA LEU A 419 12.73 11.50 6.76
C LEU A 419 13.07 10.14 6.17
N ASN A 420 13.89 10.09 5.12
CA ASN A 420 14.36 8.83 4.54
C ASN A 420 15.13 7.99 5.58
N ARG A 421 16.02 8.62 6.37
CA ARG A 421 16.74 7.93 7.46
C ARG A 421 15.81 7.42 8.56
N LEU A 422 14.70 8.12 8.81
CA LEU A 422 13.64 7.70 9.74
C LEU A 422 12.69 6.65 9.14
N GLY A 423 12.95 6.18 7.90
CA GLY A 423 12.15 5.16 7.22
C GLY A 423 10.87 5.68 6.56
N ARG A 424 10.67 7.00 6.49
CA ARG A 424 9.48 7.66 5.92
C ARG A 424 9.71 8.02 4.44
N ILE A 425 9.94 7.00 3.62
CA ILE A 425 10.38 7.13 2.21
C ILE A 425 9.35 7.87 1.36
N ASP A 426 8.06 7.61 1.53
CA ASP A 426 7.02 8.23 0.70
C ASP A 426 6.94 9.74 0.93
N GLU A 427 6.99 10.19 2.19
CA GLU A 427 6.99 11.62 2.52
C GLU A 427 8.28 12.31 2.04
N ALA A 428 9.42 11.64 2.18
CA ALA A 428 10.68 12.11 1.61
C ALA A 428 10.57 12.28 0.09
N THR A 429 9.92 11.33 -0.59
CA THR A 429 9.71 11.37 -2.04
C THR A 429 8.83 12.55 -2.45
N THR A 430 7.73 12.79 -1.73
CA THR A 430 6.87 13.96 -1.98
C THR A 430 7.63 15.28 -1.89
N LEU A 431 8.48 15.44 -0.86
CA LEU A 431 9.28 16.66 -0.71
C LEU A 431 10.30 16.85 -1.84
N LEU A 432 10.88 15.77 -2.34
CA LEU A 432 11.82 15.82 -3.46
C LEU A 432 11.10 16.16 -4.77
N ASP A 433 9.88 15.66 -4.97
CA ASP A 433 9.03 16.03 -6.11
C ASP A 433 8.58 17.49 -6.04
N GLU A 434 8.20 17.98 -4.84
CA GLU A 434 7.91 19.40 -4.61
C GLU A 434 9.12 20.27 -4.98
N SER A 435 10.32 19.90 -4.51
CA SER A 435 11.55 20.65 -4.82
C SER A 435 11.85 20.66 -6.32
N ALA A 436 11.72 19.50 -6.98
CA ALA A 436 11.95 19.35 -8.42
C ALA A 436 10.96 20.14 -9.28
N ALA A 437 9.75 20.38 -8.78
CA ALA A 437 8.69 21.13 -9.46
C ALA A 437 8.79 22.66 -9.30
N LEU A 438 9.72 23.17 -8.48
CA LEU A 438 9.92 24.61 -8.32
C LEU A 438 10.40 25.27 -9.64
N PRO A 439 10.10 26.56 -9.89
CA PRO A 439 10.60 27.28 -11.05
C PRO A 439 12.13 27.22 -11.14
N GLY A 440 12.66 26.84 -12.30
CA GLY A 440 14.09 26.59 -12.50
C GLY A 440 14.54 25.15 -12.19
N GLY A 441 13.68 24.36 -11.55
CA GLY A 441 13.91 22.94 -11.28
C GLY A 441 14.91 22.67 -10.16
N ASP A 442 14.99 21.41 -9.73
CA ASP A 442 15.96 20.93 -8.75
C ASP A 442 16.45 19.52 -9.13
N ALA A 443 17.40 19.48 -10.07
CA ALA A 443 17.95 18.22 -10.56
C ALA A 443 18.63 17.42 -9.43
N LEU A 444 19.09 18.09 -8.37
CA LEU A 444 19.70 17.44 -7.21
C LEU A 444 18.64 16.71 -6.36
N ALA A 445 17.42 17.24 -6.26
CA ALA A 445 16.32 16.53 -5.60
C ALA A 445 15.95 15.23 -6.33
N LEU A 446 15.93 15.24 -7.66
CA LEU A 446 15.69 14.02 -8.46
C LEU A 446 16.85 13.02 -8.35
N TYR A 447 18.08 13.51 -8.24
CA TYR A 447 19.27 12.70 -7.94
C TYR A 447 19.16 12.04 -6.55
N ASP A 448 18.81 12.80 -5.51
CA ASP A 448 18.62 12.28 -4.16
C ASP A 448 17.45 11.27 -4.12
N LYS A 449 16.37 11.55 -4.86
CA LYS A 449 15.24 10.61 -5.05
C LYS A 449 15.69 9.29 -5.66
N SER A 450 16.54 9.36 -6.68
CA SER A 450 17.12 8.17 -7.33
C SER A 450 17.90 7.31 -6.34
N LEU A 451 18.81 7.92 -5.56
CA LEU A 451 19.59 7.20 -4.55
C LEU A 451 18.70 6.62 -3.44
N ASN A 452 17.67 7.35 -3.00
CA ASN A 452 16.73 6.84 -2.00
C ASN A 452 16.01 5.57 -2.49
N PHE A 453 15.54 5.57 -3.75
CA PHE A 453 14.93 4.39 -4.34
C PHE A 453 15.92 3.25 -4.52
N TRP A 454 17.15 3.56 -4.92
CA TRP A 454 18.20 2.55 -5.01
C TRP A 454 18.43 1.87 -3.67
N PHE A 455 18.68 2.62 -2.59
CA PHE A 455 18.89 2.02 -1.28
C PHE A 455 17.63 1.35 -0.70
N ALA A 456 16.45 1.64 -1.24
CA ALA A 456 15.21 0.95 -0.93
C ALA A 456 14.94 -0.31 -1.78
N GLY A 457 15.81 -0.68 -2.73
CA GLY A 457 15.61 -1.83 -3.60
C GLY A 457 14.62 -1.61 -4.75
N ARG A 458 14.30 -0.34 -5.05
CA ARG A 458 13.37 0.11 -6.08
C ARG A 458 14.14 0.57 -7.33
N THR A 459 14.81 -0.37 -7.98
CA THR A 459 15.80 -0.09 -9.05
C THR A 459 15.18 0.59 -10.27
N VAL A 460 13.95 0.25 -10.64
CA VAL A 460 13.25 0.83 -11.79
C VAL A 460 12.90 2.30 -11.52
N GLU A 461 12.37 2.59 -10.33
CA GLU A 461 12.08 3.99 -9.94
C GLU A 461 13.37 4.79 -9.72
N ALA A 462 14.44 4.15 -9.23
CA ALA A 462 15.75 4.78 -9.10
C ALA A 462 16.28 5.23 -10.47
N GLU A 463 16.21 4.35 -11.48
CA GLU A 463 16.63 4.68 -12.84
C GLU A 463 15.74 5.76 -13.47
N ALA A 464 14.42 5.67 -13.31
CA ALA A 464 13.52 6.71 -13.81
C ALA A 464 13.84 8.09 -13.21
N ALA A 465 14.12 8.15 -11.91
CA ALA A 465 14.48 9.39 -11.22
C ALA A 465 15.83 9.97 -11.69
N ILE A 466 16.85 9.13 -11.97
CA ILE A 466 18.14 9.64 -12.47
C ILE A 466 18.01 10.17 -13.90
N GLN A 467 17.19 9.53 -14.73
CA GLN A 467 16.93 10.02 -16.09
C GLN A 467 16.16 11.34 -16.05
N ALA A 468 15.19 11.49 -15.15
CA ALA A 468 14.49 12.76 -14.93
C ALA A 468 15.44 13.87 -14.44
N SER A 469 16.38 13.55 -13.55
CA SER A 469 17.43 14.47 -13.09
C SER A 469 18.28 14.98 -14.26
N LEU A 470 18.79 14.07 -15.09
CA LEU A 470 19.59 14.40 -16.27
C LEU A 470 18.80 15.23 -17.30
N ALA A 471 17.52 14.90 -17.51
CA ALA A 471 16.65 15.64 -18.42
C ALA A 471 16.38 17.07 -17.96
N GLN A 472 16.31 17.29 -16.64
CA GLN A 472 16.14 18.62 -16.07
C GLN A 472 17.43 19.45 -16.17
N ARG A 473 18.56 18.90 -15.70
CA ARG A 473 19.88 19.50 -15.86
C ARG A 473 20.98 18.43 -15.70
N PRO A 474 21.78 18.15 -16.75
CA PRO A 474 22.93 17.25 -16.62
C PRO A 474 24.02 17.84 -15.71
N PHE A 475 24.63 16.99 -14.88
CA PHE A 475 25.78 17.30 -14.03
C PHE A 475 26.56 16.01 -13.73
N THR A 476 27.79 16.13 -13.25
CA THR A 476 28.70 14.98 -13.10
C THR A 476 28.15 13.93 -12.14
N GLY A 477 27.61 14.34 -10.99
CA GLY A 477 26.99 13.42 -10.03
C GLY A 477 25.92 12.52 -10.68
N ALA A 478 24.98 13.11 -11.43
CA ALA A 478 23.94 12.35 -12.11
C ALA A 478 24.46 11.50 -13.28
N GLN A 479 25.45 11.99 -14.02
CA GLN A 479 26.09 11.23 -15.10
C GLN A 479 26.82 9.99 -14.56
N LEU A 480 27.51 10.11 -13.42
CA LEU A 480 28.19 8.98 -12.77
C LEU A 480 27.20 7.90 -12.31
N ILE A 481 26.09 8.30 -11.68
CA ILE A 481 25.06 7.34 -11.24
C ILE A 481 24.34 6.71 -12.43
N ALA A 482 24.01 7.47 -13.46
CA ALA A 482 23.42 6.91 -14.68
C ALA A 482 24.39 5.95 -15.40
N ALA A 483 25.69 6.26 -15.44
CA ALA A 483 26.70 5.37 -16.01
C ALA A 483 26.82 4.07 -15.20
N TRP A 484 26.72 4.16 -13.88
CA TRP A 484 26.71 2.98 -13.02
C TRP A 484 25.45 2.14 -13.23
N TYR A 485 24.26 2.74 -13.29
CA TYR A 485 23.03 2.00 -13.60
C TYR A 485 23.06 1.35 -14.97
N ALA A 486 23.61 2.03 -15.98
CA ALA A 486 23.79 1.45 -17.31
C ALA A 486 24.57 0.12 -17.24
N VAL A 487 25.63 0.04 -16.43
CA VAL A 487 26.38 -1.22 -16.29
C VAL A 487 25.74 -2.19 -15.29
N ASP A 488 25.37 -1.74 -14.11
CA ASP A 488 24.90 -2.63 -13.05
C ASP A 488 23.50 -3.16 -13.31
N LEU A 489 22.60 -2.41 -13.94
CA LEU A 489 21.25 -2.92 -14.27
C LEU A 489 21.23 -3.59 -15.65
N HIS A 490 21.89 -2.99 -16.64
CA HIS A 490 21.71 -3.40 -18.05
C HIS A 490 22.94 -4.05 -18.68
N GLY A 491 24.10 -3.99 -18.03
CA GLY A 491 25.37 -4.42 -18.63
C GLY A 491 25.82 -3.56 -19.81
N ASP A 492 25.26 -2.36 -19.97
CA ASP A 492 25.57 -1.43 -21.06
C ASP A 492 26.85 -0.64 -20.77
N LEU A 493 27.98 -1.31 -21.04
CA LEU A 493 29.30 -0.72 -20.94
C LEU A 493 29.53 0.43 -21.95
N ALA A 494 28.86 0.39 -23.11
CA ALA A 494 29.02 1.39 -24.15
C ALA A 494 28.32 2.70 -23.76
N GLY A 495 27.06 2.62 -23.33
CA GLY A 495 26.30 3.74 -22.81
C GLY A 495 26.95 4.35 -21.57
N ALA A 496 27.46 3.52 -20.65
CA ALA A 496 28.20 4.00 -19.49
C ALA A 496 29.44 4.82 -19.87
N ARG A 497 30.26 4.34 -20.82
CA ARG A 497 31.42 5.11 -21.33
C ARG A 497 31.00 6.40 -22.03
N ALA A 498 29.90 6.38 -22.78
CA ALA A 498 29.39 7.57 -23.45
C ALA A 498 28.94 8.64 -22.45
N LEU A 499 28.36 8.24 -21.31
CA LEU A 499 28.01 9.15 -20.22
C LEU A 499 29.27 9.72 -19.55
N LEU A 500 30.26 8.87 -19.24
CA LEU A 500 31.53 9.29 -18.64
C LEU A 500 32.33 10.24 -19.54
N ALA A 501 32.26 10.08 -20.87
CA ALA A 501 32.96 10.94 -21.82
C ALA A 501 32.45 12.40 -21.84
N ARG A 502 31.26 12.66 -21.27
CA ARG A 502 30.67 14.00 -21.18
C ARG A 502 31.10 14.77 -19.93
N ILE A 503 31.78 14.11 -18.99
CA ILE A 503 32.25 14.73 -17.76
C ILE A 503 33.49 15.58 -18.04
N PRO A 504 33.55 16.84 -17.57
CA PRO A 504 34.70 17.71 -17.76
C PRO A 504 36.01 17.12 -17.19
N PRO A 505 37.18 17.37 -17.81
CA PRO A 505 38.45 16.83 -17.34
C PRO A 505 38.81 17.19 -15.89
N ALA A 506 38.47 18.40 -15.44
CA ALA A 506 38.72 18.83 -14.06
C ALA A 506 37.93 17.99 -13.05
N GLU A 507 36.66 17.71 -13.35
CA GLU A 507 35.77 16.91 -12.49
C GLU A 507 36.13 15.42 -12.53
N MET A 508 36.68 14.94 -13.65
CA MET A 508 37.18 13.56 -13.79
C MET A 508 38.38 13.27 -12.85
N GLN A 509 39.10 14.30 -12.39
CA GLN A 509 40.19 14.17 -11.43
C GLN A 509 39.71 14.08 -9.96
N GLU A 510 38.41 14.21 -9.71
CA GLU A 510 37.84 13.99 -8.39
C GLU A 510 37.68 12.49 -8.10
N ASP A 511 37.88 12.10 -6.84
CA ASP A 511 38.01 10.69 -6.42
C ASP A 511 36.80 9.85 -6.82
N ARG A 512 35.60 10.42 -6.72
CA ARG A 512 34.35 9.78 -7.13
C ARG A 512 34.35 9.48 -8.63
N ALA A 513 34.60 10.49 -9.47
CA ALA A 513 34.56 10.31 -10.92
C ALA A 513 35.62 9.30 -11.38
N ALA A 514 36.82 9.37 -10.82
CA ALA A 514 37.88 8.40 -11.08
C ALA A 514 37.49 6.97 -10.66
N PHE A 515 36.84 6.79 -9.51
CA PHE A 515 36.38 5.48 -9.06
C PHE A 515 35.32 4.88 -9.98
N PHE A 516 34.30 5.65 -10.37
CA PHE A 516 33.26 5.18 -11.30
C PHE A 516 33.83 4.90 -12.69
N ALA A 517 34.72 5.74 -13.20
CA ALA A 517 35.40 5.50 -14.47
C ALA A 517 36.28 4.24 -14.43
N TYR A 518 37.04 4.05 -13.34
CA TYR A 518 37.75 2.81 -13.07
C TYR A 518 36.82 1.61 -13.06
N TYR A 519 35.67 1.72 -12.38
CA TYR A 519 34.71 0.63 -12.23
C TYR A 519 34.18 0.18 -13.59
N VAL A 520 33.76 1.12 -14.45
CA VAL A 520 33.30 0.81 -15.81
C VAL A 520 34.39 0.11 -16.63
N GLU A 521 35.64 0.60 -16.59
CA GLU A 521 36.74 -0.02 -17.35
C GLU A 521 37.16 -1.39 -16.80
N LYS A 522 37.09 -1.58 -15.47
CA LYS A 522 37.29 -2.88 -14.81
C LYS A 522 36.25 -3.89 -15.31
N LEU A 523 34.97 -3.51 -15.33
CA LEU A 523 33.89 -4.37 -15.80
C LEU A 523 34.02 -4.67 -17.30
N ALA A 524 34.49 -3.71 -18.09
CA ALA A 524 34.77 -3.89 -19.51
C ALA A 524 36.07 -4.64 -19.82
N ARG A 525 36.78 -5.14 -18.81
CA ARG A 525 38.06 -5.87 -18.95
C ARG A 525 39.13 -5.07 -19.71
N GLN A 526 39.18 -3.75 -19.51
CA GLN A 526 40.19 -2.87 -20.10
C GLN A 526 41.19 -2.43 -19.03
N PRO A 527 42.19 -3.27 -18.69
CA PRO A 527 43.03 -3.01 -17.54
C PRO A 527 43.88 -1.75 -17.67
N ASP A 528 44.47 -1.51 -18.84
CA ASP A 528 45.34 -0.36 -19.05
C ASP A 528 44.51 0.95 -19.02
N ALA A 529 43.27 0.93 -19.53
CA ALA A 529 42.36 2.06 -19.42
C ALA A 529 41.94 2.33 -17.96
N ALA A 530 41.58 1.28 -17.21
CA ALA A 530 41.22 1.41 -15.79
C ALA A 530 42.38 1.98 -14.96
N ILE A 531 43.60 1.54 -15.23
CA ILE A 531 44.82 2.06 -14.58
C ILE A 531 45.04 3.53 -14.95
N ALA A 532 44.90 3.89 -16.22
CA ALA A 532 45.03 5.28 -16.68
C ALA A 532 44.01 6.21 -15.99
N ARG A 533 42.76 5.77 -15.78
CA ARG A 533 41.75 6.53 -15.03
C ARG A 533 42.19 6.81 -13.59
N LEU A 534 42.76 5.81 -12.91
CA LEU A 534 43.26 5.98 -11.55
C LEU A 534 44.52 6.85 -11.48
N GLN A 535 45.44 6.70 -12.44
CA GLN A 535 46.70 7.46 -12.48
C GLN A 535 46.47 8.96 -12.76
N ALA A 536 45.37 9.33 -13.40
CA ALA A 536 44.97 10.73 -13.56
C ALA A 536 44.71 11.44 -12.21
N VAL A 537 44.51 10.68 -11.13
CA VAL A 537 44.39 11.22 -9.77
C VAL A 537 45.74 11.15 -9.06
N PRO A 538 46.30 12.30 -8.61
CA PRO A 538 47.64 12.34 -8.01
C PRO A 538 47.70 11.68 -6.62
N ARG A 539 46.58 11.60 -5.91
CA ARG A 539 46.49 11.05 -4.56
C ARG A 539 46.63 9.53 -4.55
N ASP A 540 47.39 8.98 -3.61
CA ASP A 540 47.53 7.52 -3.47
C ASP A 540 46.44 6.87 -2.62
N TRP A 541 45.65 7.69 -1.94
CA TRP A 541 44.48 7.30 -1.17
C TRP A 541 43.27 8.05 -1.72
N LEU A 542 42.23 7.31 -2.10
CA LEU A 542 40.95 7.89 -2.52
C LEU A 542 40.04 7.99 -1.30
N ASP A 543 39.35 9.12 -1.14
CA ASP A 543 38.38 9.33 -0.07
C ASP A 543 37.07 9.91 -0.61
N ASP A 544 36.09 9.03 -0.80
CA ASP A 544 34.73 9.35 -1.21
C ASP A 544 33.72 8.37 -0.56
N ALA A 545 32.43 8.73 -0.61
CA ALA A 545 31.34 7.90 -0.09
C ALA A 545 31.24 6.51 -0.76
N TRP A 546 31.70 6.34 -2.00
CA TRP A 546 31.60 5.08 -2.75
C TRP A 546 32.84 4.18 -2.59
N TYR A 547 34.01 4.79 -2.42
CA TYR A 547 35.25 4.07 -2.17
C TYR A 547 36.20 4.90 -1.32
N ARG A 548 36.71 4.29 -0.27
CA ARG A 548 37.71 4.87 0.61
C ARG A 548 38.82 3.88 0.84
N GLY A 549 39.98 4.10 0.23
CA GLY A 549 41.06 3.13 0.31
C GLY A 549 42.26 3.44 -0.58
N PRO A 550 43.28 2.57 -0.53
CA PRO A 550 44.51 2.75 -1.29
C PRO A 550 44.27 2.53 -2.79
N LYS A 551 44.67 3.50 -3.62
CA LYS A 551 44.61 3.44 -5.09
C LYS A 551 45.34 2.20 -5.63
N ALA A 552 46.48 1.85 -5.02
CA ALA A 552 47.28 0.68 -5.37
C ALA A 552 46.48 -0.64 -5.26
N ARG A 553 45.50 -0.75 -4.34
CA ARG A 553 44.66 -1.95 -4.25
C ARG A 553 43.78 -2.12 -5.49
N LEU A 554 43.16 -1.03 -5.96
CA LEU A 554 42.33 -1.05 -7.17
C LEU A 554 43.14 -1.41 -8.43
N VAL A 555 44.36 -0.86 -8.54
CA VAL A 555 45.30 -1.19 -9.61
C VAL A 555 45.69 -2.67 -9.56
N GLY A 556 46.04 -3.18 -8.38
CA GLY A 556 46.37 -4.60 -8.19
C GLY A 556 45.22 -5.55 -8.56
N ASP A 557 43.98 -5.22 -8.17
CA ASP A 557 42.78 -6.00 -8.52
C ASP A 557 42.58 -6.08 -10.06
N VAL A 558 42.81 -4.99 -10.78
CA VAL A 558 42.73 -4.96 -12.25
C VAL A 558 43.87 -5.72 -12.92
N LEU A 559 45.11 -5.56 -12.44
CA LEU A 559 46.27 -6.31 -12.94
C LEU A 559 46.11 -7.82 -12.75
N HIS A 560 45.53 -8.23 -11.62
CA HIS A 560 45.22 -9.63 -11.37
C HIS A 560 44.19 -10.17 -12.36
N ALA A 561 43.10 -9.41 -12.58
CA ALA A 561 42.09 -9.76 -13.58
C ALA A 561 42.67 -9.84 -15.01
N ALA A 562 43.69 -9.03 -15.31
CA ALA A 562 44.45 -9.04 -16.56
C ALA A 562 45.51 -10.15 -16.65
N ARG A 563 45.52 -11.11 -15.70
CA ARG A 563 46.51 -12.20 -15.63
C ARG A 563 47.97 -11.71 -15.51
N ARG A 564 48.20 -10.59 -14.82
CA ARG A 564 49.53 -10.03 -14.48
C ARG A 564 49.83 -10.17 -12.97
N PRO A 565 49.97 -11.41 -12.43
CA PRO A 565 49.96 -11.66 -10.97
C PRO A 565 51.16 -11.07 -10.22
N ALA A 566 52.35 -11.02 -10.82
CA ALA A 566 53.53 -10.45 -10.17
C ALA A 566 53.40 -8.94 -9.94
N ALA A 567 52.92 -8.21 -10.95
CA ALA A 567 52.63 -6.78 -10.84
C ALA A 567 51.48 -6.52 -9.84
N ALA A 568 50.42 -7.32 -9.89
CA ALA A 568 49.32 -7.24 -8.93
C ALA A 568 49.80 -7.43 -7.47
N ALA A 569 50.66 -8.41 -7.22
CA ALA A 569 51.23 -8.63 -5.89
C ALA A 569 52.14 -7.48 -5.42
N GLY A 570 52.84 -6.80 -6.33
CA GLY A 570 53.59 -5.58 -6.02
C GLY A 570 52.68 -4.47 -5.49
N GLU A 571 51.61 -4.19 -6.21
CA GLU A 571 50.61 -3.17 -5.88
C GLU A 571 49.85 -3.49 -4.58
N TRP A 572 49.47 -4.75 -4.36
CA TRP A 572 48.83 -5.14 -3.10
C TRP A 572 49.75 -5.02 -1.88
N ARG A 573 51.06 -5.28 -2.02
CA ARG A 573 52.02 -5.04 -0.94
C ARG A 573 52.18 -3.55 -0.64
N LEU A 574 52.18 -2.70 -1.68
CA LEU A 574 52.19 -1.25 -1.50
C LEU A 574 50.93 -0.79 -0.75
N ALA A 575 49.76 -1.25 -1.19
CA ALA A 575 48.48 -0.95 -0.53
C ALA A 575 48.44 -1.44 0.93
N LEU A 576 49.02 -2.61 1.22
CA LEU A 576 49.05 -3.17 2.56
C LEU A 576 49.90 -2.31 3.50
N ARG A 577 51.09 -1.85 3.06
CA ARG A 577 51.90 -0.89 3.83
C ARG A 577 51.14 0.38 4.15
N GLN A 578 50.48 0.98 3.15
CA GLN A 578 49.69 2.21 3.33
C GLN A 578 48.53 2.04 4.33
N VAL A 579 47.94 0.84 4.39
CA VAL A 579 46.88 0.49 5.35
C VAL A 579 47.46 0.25 6.73
N ASP A 580 48.55 -0.51 6.85
CA ASP A 580 49.20 -0.80 8.13
C ASP A 580 49.72 0.50 8.80
N GLU A 581 50.35 1.41 8.05
CA GLU A 581 50.76 2.74 8.54
C GLU A 581 49.58 3.54 9.13
N ARG A 582 48.38 3.47 8.51
CA ARG A 582 47.18 4.15 9.03
C ARG A 582 46.57 3.43 10.23
N LEU A 583 46.72 2.11 10.30
CA LEU A 583 46.30 1.32 11.46
C LEU A 583 47.17 1.60 12.68
N GLU A 584 48.42 2.04 12.53
CA GLU A 584 49.23 2.49 13.67
C GLU A 584 48.58 3.68 14.38
N ALA A 585 48.02 4.63 13.61
CA ALA A 585 47.30 5.78 14.15
C ALA A 585 45.88 5.41 14.63
N ASN A 586 45.18 4.52 13.90
CA ASN A 586 43.80 4.12 14.20
C ASN A 586 43.61 2.59 14.21
N PRO A 587 44.09 1.87 15.25
CA PRO A 587 44.15 0.39 15.24
C PRO A 587 42.81 -0.32 15.15
N THR A 588 41.72 0.37 15.48
CA THR A 588 40.37 -0.20 15.54
C THR A 588 39.48 0.21 14.37
N GLU A 589 39.97 0.99 13.41
CA GLU A 589 39.18 1.50 12.30
C GLU A 589 38.70 0.37 11.37
N ALA A 590 37.37 0.25 11.22
CA ALA A 590 36.73 -0.84 10.47
C ALA A 590 37.21 -0.95 9.03
N GLY A 591 37.21 0.18 8.29
CA GLY A 591 37.53 0.20 6.87
C GLY A 591 38.97 -0.26 6.60
N LEU A 592 39.91 0.17 7.45
CA LEU A 592 41.31 -0.24 7.35
C LEU A 592 41.49 -1.74 7.61
N LEU A 593 40.84 -2.27 8.64
CA LEU A 593 40.87 -3.71 8.94
C LEU A 593 40.24 -4.55 7.81
N ILE A 594 39.17 -4.06 7.17
CA ILE A 594 38.57 -4.69 5.99
C ILE A 594 39.55 -4.71 4.81
N HIS A 595 40.20 -3.58 4.51
CA HIS A 595 41.21 -3.54 3.45
C HIS A 595 42.39 -4.47 3.73
N ARG A 596 42.88 -4.49 4.98
CA ARG A 596 43.95 -5.40 5.41
C ARG A 596 43.57 -6.85 5.19
N ALA A 597 42.38 -7.28 5.62
CA ALA A 597 41.90 -8.65 5.43
C ALA A 597 41.80 -9.05 3.94
N GLN A 598 41.29 -8.14 3.10
CA GLN A 598 41.18 -8.37 1.66
C GLN A 598 42.54 -8.43 0.95
N LEU A 599 43.48 -7.55 1.30
CA LEU A 599 44.83 -7.54 0.75
C LEU A 599 45.62 -8.79 1.15
N LEU A 600 45.50 -9.23 2.41
CA LEU A 600 46.10 -10.47 2.88
C LEU A 600 45.55 -11.68 2.13
N ALA A 601 44.22 -11.74 1.92
CA ALA A 601 43.62 -12.81 1.12
C ALA A 601 44.13 -12.80 -0.33
N ARG A 602 44.29 -11.62 -0.94
CA ARG A 602 44.86 -11.47 -2.29
C ARG A 602 46.32 -11.91 -2.39
N LEU A 603 47.11 -11.65 -1.34
CA LEU A 603 48.51 -12.05 -1.25
C LEU A 603 48.69 -13.54 -0.88
N GLY A 604 47.61 -14.25 -0.54
CA GLY A 604 47.64 -15.67 -0.19
C GLY A 604 47.79 -15.97 1.31
N GLU A 605 47.77 -14.94 2.16
CA GLU A 605 47.88 -15.05 3.63
C GLU A 605 46.54 -15.45 4.26
N LYS A 606 46.08 -16.66 3.92
CA LYS A 606 44.71 -17.13 4.20
C LYS A 606 44.37 -17.17 5.69
N GLN A 607 45.30 -17.60 6.55
CA GLN A 607 45.04 -17.78 7.98
C GLN A 607 44.78 -16.44 8.67
N GLU A 608 45.61 -15.45 8.40
CA GLU A 608 45.47 -14.11 8.99
C GLU A 608 44.23 -13.39 8.44
N ALA A 609 43.95 -13.53 7.13
CA ALA A 609 42.72 -12.99 6.54
C ALA A 609 41.44 -13.60 7.17
N LEU A 610 41.42 -14.91 7.44
CA LEU A 610 40.32 -15.58 8.13
C LEU A 610 40.17 -15.10 9.59
N ARG A 611 41.29 -14.92 10.30
CA ARG A 611 41.28 -14.40 11.67
C ARG A 611 40.69 -12.99 11.75
N LEU A 612 41.09 -12.12 10.82
CA LEU A 612 40.53 -10.77 10.71
C LEU A 612 39.04 -10.81 10.34
N LEU A 613 38.64 -11.65 9.39
CA LEU A 613 37.22 -11.82 9.04
C LEU A 613 36.38 -12.26 10.25
N GLY A 614 36.88 -13.20 11.06
CA GLY A 614 36.22 -13.61 12.31
C GLY A 614 36.08 -12.44 13.29
N THR A 615 37.17 -11.70 13.52
CA THR A 615 37.18 -10.52 14.40
C THR A 615 36.19 -9.44 13.94
N LEU A 616 36.16 -9.16 12.63
CA LEU A 616 35.23 -8.20 12.03
C LEU A 616 33.78 -8.70 12.17
N SER A 617 33.53 -9.99 11.95
CA SER A 617 32.18 -10.57 12.05
C SER A 617 31.63 -10.49 13.48
N GLU A 618 32.46 -10.80 14.48
CA GLU A 618 32.10 -10.69 15.89
C GLU A 618 31.87 -9.24 16.32
N ARG A 619 32.79 -8.33 15.99
CA ARG A 619 32.72 -6.92 16.40
C ARG A 619 31.50 -6.21 15.82
N TYR A 620 31.19 -6.46 14.56
CA TYR A 620 30.11 -5.77 13.85
C TYR A 620 28.81 -6.57 13.83
N SER A 621 28.74 -7.70 14.55
CA SER A 621 27.58 -8.59 14.55
C SER A 621 27.13 -8.93 13.13
N ILE A 622 28.09 -9.15 12.23
CA ILE A 622 27.81 -9.57 10.86
C ILE A 622 27.31 -11.00 10.98
N ASP A 623 26.00 -11.18 10.85
CA ASP A 623 25.40 -12.49 10.87
C ASP A 623 25.95 -13.29 9.67
N PRO A 624 26.72 -14.37 9.87
CA PRO A 624 27.20 -15.20 8.77
C PRO A 624 26.07 -15.83 7.96
N VAL A 625 24.85 -15.80 8.51
CA VAL A 625 23.60 -16.31 7.93
C VAL A 625 22.68 -15.16 7.49
N GLY A 626 23.05 -13.89 7.63
CA GLY A 626 22.19 -12.72 7.34
C GLY A 626 22.41 -12.09 5.95
N ASP A 627 21.86 -10.89 5.74
CA ASP A 627 22.25 -10.03 4.60
C ASP A 627 23.65 -9.47 4.89
N VAL A 628 24.65 -10.01 4.21
CA VAL A 628 26.06 -9.70 4.44
C VAL A 628 26.59 -8.73 3.38
N PRO A 629 27.48 -7.79 3.76
CA PRO A 629 28.13 -6.93 2.79
C PRO A 629 28.89 -7.73 1.70
N VAL A 630 28.85 -7.25 0.45
CA VAL A 630 29.50 -7.89 -0.71
C VAL A 630 30.97 -8.21 -0.47
N TRP A 631 31.67 -7.38 0.30
CA TRP A 631 33.08 -7.60 0.60
C TRP A 631 33.32 -8.91 1.37
N VAL A 632 32.36 -9.38 2.18
CA VAL A 632 32.41 -10.67 2.89
C VAL A 632 32.29 -11.81 1.90
N THR A 633 31.33 -11.73 0.98
CA THR A 633 31.10 -12.72 -0.08
C THR A 633 32.31 -12.84 -1.00
N ASN A 634 32.88 -11.72 -1.41
CA ASN A 634 34.12 -11.66 -2.17
C ASN A 634 35.29 -12.29 -1.39
N LEU A 635 35.45 -11.95 -0.10
CA LEU A 635 36.53 -12.49 0.72
C LEU A 635 36.40 -14.01 0.91
N ASN A 636 35.20 -14.52 1.17
CA ASN A 636 34.93 -15.96 1.23
C ASN A 636 35.28 -16.66 -0.08
N SER A 637 34.87 -16.09 -1.22
CA SER A 637 35.22 -16.58 -2.55
C SER A 637 36.74 -16.68 -2.74
N TRP A 638 37.49 -15.60 -2.43
CA TRP A 638 38.94 -15.55 -2.59
C TRP A 638 39.70 -16.50 -1.64
N LEU A 639 39.14 -16.76 -0.46
CA LEU A 639 39.69 -17.72 0.51
C LEU A 639 39.34 -19.18 0.19
N GLY A 640 38.54 -19.43 -0.86
CA GLY A 640 38.11 -20.77 -1.29
C GLY A 640 36.85 -21.27 -0.61
N ARG A 641 36.19 -20.46 0.22
CA ARG A 641 34.88 -20.74 0.85
C ARG A 641 33.73 -20.43 -0.12
N LYS A 642 33.78 -21.05 -1.30
CA LYS A 642 32.87 -20.74 -2.42
C LYS A 642 31.41 -21.06 -2.11
N GLN A 643 31.13 -22.18 -1.40
CA GLN A 643 29.77 -22.56 -1.02
C GLN A 643 29.12 -21.53 -0.07
N ASP A 644 29.89 -20.96 0.85
CA ASP A 644 29.42 -19.88 1.72
C ASP A 644 29.09 -18.62 0.91
N ALA A 645 29.92 -18.28 -0.08
CA ALA A 645 29.66 -17.15 -0.98
C ALA A 645 28.38 -17.36 -1.81
N LEU A 646 28.16 -18.57 -2.36
CA LEU A 646 26.93 -18.89 -3.10
C LEU A 646 25.68 -18.82 -2.22
N ALA A 647 25.76 -19.33 -0.98
CA ALA A 647 24.67 -19.26 -0.02
C ALA A 647 24.32 -17.80 0.35
N GLN A 648 25.34 -16.95 0.51
CA GLN A 648 25.17 -15.52 0.79
C GLN A 648 24.47 -14.80 -0.36
N ILE A 649 24.88 -15.02 -1.61
CA ILE A 649 24.23 -14.43 -2.79
C ILE A 649 22.78 -14.93 -2.90
N SER A 650 22.54 -16.24 -2.74
CA SER A 650 21.18 -16.81 -2.79
C SER A 650 20.24 -16.19 -1.76
N ARG A 651 20.75 -15.94 -0.55
CA ARG A 651 19.94 -15.35 0.52
C ARG A 651 19.69 -13.86 0.28
N ALA A 652 20.70 -13.13 -0.18
CA ALA A 652 20.57 -11.71 -0.51
C ALA A 652 19.48 -11.47 -1.58
N LEU A 653 19.47 -12.29 -2.64
CA LEU A 653 18.43 -12.27 -3.69
C LEU A 653 17.02 -12.56 -3.15
N LYS A 654 16.89 -13.37 -2.08
CA LYS A 654 15.60 -13.75 -1.49
C LYS A 654 15.12 -12.82 -0.37
N SER A 655 15.91 -11.81 0.01
CA SER A 655 15.58 -10.93 1.13
C SER A 655 14.67 -9.76 0.72
N ASP A 656 13.73 -9.38 1.59
CA ASP A 656 12.85 -8.21 1.38
C ASP A 656 13.63 -6.89 1.38
N ARG A 657 14.79 -6.87 2.04
CA ARG A 657 15.82 -5.82 1.88
C ARG A 657 16.58 -6.10 0.60
N ARG A 658 15.87 -6.04 -0.54
CA ARG A 658 16.38 -6.40 -1.87
C ARG A 658 17.79 -5.86 -2.03
N ALA A 659 18.77 -6.76 -1.99
CA ALA A 659 20.16 -6.39 -1.99
C ALA A 659 20.48 -5.84 -3.39
N VAL A 660 20.54 -4.51 -3.52
CA VAL A 660 20.92 -3.84 -4.78
C VAL A 660 22.42 -4.00 -5.10
N ASN A 661 23.03 -4.94 -4.41
CA ASN A 661 24.41 -5.35 -4.47
C ASN A 661 24.64 -6.54 -5.42
N TYR A 662 23.57 -7.24 -5.84
CA TYR A 662 23.65 -8.41 -6.74
C TYR A 662 22.59 -8.32 -7.84
N THR A 663 22.88 -7.51 -8.85
CA THR A 663 22.11 -7.50 -10.10
C THR A 663 22.55 -8.63 -11.02
N ALA A 664 21.69 -9.02 -11.96
CA ALA A 664 22.05 -10.04 -12.93
C ALA A 664 23.24 -9.62 -13.81
N ALA A 665 23.33 -8.34 -14.19
CA ALA A 665 24.46 -7.82 -14.94
C ALA A 665 25.76 -7.77 -14.11
N SER A 666 25.72 -7.34 -12.84
CA SER A 666 26.93 -7.31 -11.99
C SER A 666 27.49 -8.71 -11.73
N LEU A 667 26.64 -9.73 -11.50
CA LEU A 667 27.05 -11.12 -11.34
C LEU A 667 27.71 -11.68 -12.61
N ARG A 668 27.28 -11.24 -13.80
CA ARG A 668 27.87 -11.63 -15.09
C ARG A 668 29.20 -10.91 -15.36
N LEU A 669 29.25 -9.61 -15.11
CA LEU A 669 30.35 -8.75 -15.56
C LEU A 669 31.50 -8.67 -14.55
N ASP A 670 31.22 -8.52 -13.25
CA ASP A 670 32.25 -8.18 -12.26
C ASP A 670 33.33 -9.28 -12.12
N PRO A 671 34.61 -8.97 -12.44
CA PRO A 671 35.73 -9.89 -12.26
C PRO A 671 35.88 -10.50 -10.86
N SER A 672 35.33 -9.86 -9.83
CA SER A 672 35.40 -10.34 -8.44
C SER A 672 34.71 -11.69 -8.26
N PHE A 673 33.76 -12.02 -9.14
CA PHE A 673 33.03 -13.28 -9.16
C PHE A 673 33.65 -14.34 -10.08
N ASP A 674 34.76 -14.05 -10.79
CA ASP A 674 35.48 -15.03 -11.62
C ASP A 674 35.70 -16.37 -10.91
N PRO A 675 36.11 -16.44 -9.63
CA PRO A 675 36.30 -17.71 -8.94
C PRO A 675 35.03 -18.54 -8.72
N LEU A 676 33.84 -17.93 -8.83
CA LEU A 676 32.54 -18.58 -8.66
C LEU A 676 31.89 -18.99 -9.99
N ARG A 677 32.33 -18.46 -11.13
CA ARG A 677 31.67 -18.69 -12.43
C ARG A 677 31.66 -20.15 -12.89
N GLU A 678 32.65 -20.92 -12.46
CA GLU A 678 32.77 -22.36 -12.75
C GLU A 678 31.97 -23.23 -11.76
N GLU A 679 31.39 -22.65 -10.72
CA GLU A 679 30.61 -23.40 -9.73
C GLU A 679 29.20 -23.70 -10.26
N PRO A 680 28.72 -24.96 -10.19
CA PRO A 680 27.42 -25.36 -10.76
C PRO A 680 26.22 -24.52 -10.28
N GLY A 681 26.28 -24.00 -9.05
CA GLY A 681 25.20 -23.19 -8.45
C GLY A 681 25.16 -21.73 -8.91
N PHE A 682 26.22 -21.18 -9.50
CA PHE A 682 26.32 -19.74 -9.77
C PHE A 682 25.42 -19.29 -10.93
N ALA A 683 25.33 -20.09 -12.00
CA ALA A 683 24.44 -19.81 -13.13
C ALA A 683 22.96 -19.73 -12.72
N ALA A 684 22.54 -20.56 -11.75
CA ALA A 684 21.20 -20.51 -11.21
C ALA A 684 20.92 -19.22 -10.43
N LEU A 685 21.93 -18.63 -9.78
CA LEU A 685 21.80 -17.35 -9.08
C LEU A 685 21.65 -16.18 -10.05
N ILE A 686 22.37 -16.20 -11.18
CA ILE A 686 22.20 -15.20 -12.24
C ILE A 686 20.77 -15.26 -12.81
N ALA A 687 20.29 -16.47 -13.14
CA ALA A 687 18.93 -16.65 -13.64
C ALA A 687 17.87 -16.22 -12.62
N GLU A 688 18.12 -16.44 -11.32
CA GLU A 688 17.25 -15.94 -10.26
C GLU A 688 17.23 -14.41 -10.20
N ALA A 689 18.39 -13.76 -10.29
CA ALA A 689 18.49 -12.30 -10.33
C ALA A 689 17.73 -11.72 -11.54
N ASP A 690 17.88 -12.30 -12.74
CA ASP A 690 17.12 -11.85 -13.93
C ASP A 690 15.62 -11.92 -13.69
N ARG A 691 15.12 -13.01 -13.09
CA ARG A 691 13.69 -13.19 -12.83
C ARG A 691 13.17 -12.13 -11.86
N ILE A 692 13.94 -11.83 -10.82
CA ILE A 692 13.59 -10.80 -9.83
C ILE A 692 13.51 -9.42 -10.50
N GLU A 693 14.51 -9.08 -11.32
CA GLU A 693 14.58 -7.80 -12.02
C GLU A 693 13.44 -7.65 -13.05
N GLN A 694 13.14 -8.70 -13.81
CA GLN A 694 12.01 -8.72 -14.75
C GLN A 694 10.67 -8.55 -14.02
N ALA A 695 10.49 -9.22 -12.88
CA ALA A 695 9.29 -9.07 -12.07
C ALA A 695 9.16 -7.64 -11.50
N ALA A 696 10.26 -7.05 -11.03
CA ALA A 696 10.29 -5.67 -10.55
C ALA A 696 9.98 -4.66 -11.66
N ALA A 697 10.61 -4.81 -12.84
CA ALA A 697 10.34 -3.99 -14.02
C ALA A 697 8.88 -4.08 -14.46
N LEU A 698 8.28 -5.26 -14.35
CA LEU A 698 6.88 -5.45 -14.68
C LEU A 698 5.93 -4.81 -13.67
N ALA A 699 6.21 -4.98 -12.38
CA ALA A 699 5.42 -4.39 -11.30
C ALA A 699 5.51 -2.85 -11.26
N ALA A 700 6.66 -2.30 -11.67
CA ALA A 700 6.88 -0.86 -11.76
C ALA A 700 6.25 -0.21 -13.01
N ARG A 701 5.72 -1.00 -13.96
CA ARG A 701 4.98 -0.42 -15.09
C ARG A 701 3.76 0.33 -14.56
N PRO A 702 3.52 1.56 -15.02
CA PRO A 702 2.34 2.29 -14.61
C PRO A 702 1.11 1.49 -14.99
N THR A 703 0.20 1.32 -14.02
CA THR A 703 -1.11 0.71 -14.25
C THR A 703 -1.83 1.50 -15.35
N ARG A 704 -2.38 0.78 -16.32
CA ARG A 704 -3.13 1.41 -17.42
C ARG A 704 -4.25 2.27 -16.85
N ASP A 705 -4.25 3.57 -17.16
CA ASP A 705 -5.34 4.48 -16.77
C ASP A 705 -6.56 4.21 -17.66
N TRP A 706 -7.39 3.26 -17.22
CA TRP A 706 -8.57 2.79 -17.94
C TRP A 706 -9.67 2.35 -16.96
N PRO A 707 -10.96 2.55 -17.32
CA PRO A 707 -11.45 3.39 -18.43
C PRO A 707 -11.20 4.87 -18.10
N LYS A 708 -11.09 5.76 -19.08
CA LYS A 708 -10.86 7.20 -18.81
C LYS A 708 -12.08 7.90 -18.24
N ASN A 709 -13.27 7.49 -18.66
CA ASN A 709 -14.53 8.08 -18.20
C ASN A 709 -14.78 7.77 -16.70
N PRO A 710 -14.99 8.78 -15.83
CA PRO A 710 -15.20 8.59 -14.39
C PRO A 710 -16.40 7.69 -14.04
N GLU A 711 -17.50 7.77 -14.77
CA GLU A 711 -18.68 6.93 -14.55
C GLU A 711 -18.39 5.47 -14.92
N LEU A 712 -17.64 5.25 -16.00
CA LEU A 712 -17.17 3.91 -16.36
C LEU A 712 -16.19 3.35 -15.32
N LYS A 713 -15.29 4.18 -14.76
CA LYS A 713 -14.40 3.77 -13.65
C LYS A 713 -15.21 3.34 -12.44
N ARG A 714 -16.26 4.11 -12.10
CA ARG A 714 -17.18 3.79 -11.01
C ARG A 714 -17.89 2.45 -11.24
N ALA A 715 -18.37 2.19 -12.45
CA ALA A 715 -19.00 0.92 -12.80
C ALA A 715 -18.02 -0.27 -12.67
N ILE A 716 -16.76 -0.11 -13.09
CA ILE A 716 -15.72 -1.12 -12.89
C ILE A 716 -15.47 -1.37 -11.39
N ALA A 717 -15.35 -0.31 -10.58
CA ALA A 717 -15.13 -0.45 -9.14
C ALA A 717 -16.25 -1.25 -8.45
N LEU A 718 -17.50 -1.07 -8.87
CA LEU A 718 -18.65 -1.83 -8.35
C LEU A 718 -18.53 -3.33 -8.64
N ILE A 719 -18.19 -3.73 -9.86
CA ILE A 719 -18.10 -5.15 -10.23
C ILE A 719 -16.83 -5.85 -9.71
N GLU A 720 -15.81 -5.07 -9.34
CA GLU A 720 -14.53 -5.57 -8.84
C GLU A 720 -14.42 -5.62 -7.32
N GLY A 721 -15.41 -5.07 -6.60
CA GLY A 721 -15.49 -5.15 -5.15
C GLY A 721 -15.27 -6.57 -4.63
N LEU A 722 -14.43 -6.69 -3.60
CA LEU A 722 -14.17 -7.96 -2.90
C LEU A 722 -15.44 -8.50 -2.22
N ASP A 723 -16.33 -7.59 -1.86
CA ASP A 723 -17.64 -7.78 -1.23
C ASP A 723 -18.81 -7.47 -2.18
N ALA A 724 -18.57 -7.42 -3.50
CA ALA A 724 -19.58 -7.08 -4.49
C ALA A 724 -20.80 -8.02 -4.42
N ILE A 725 -21.99 -7.43 -4.38
CA ILE A 725 -23.29 -8.11 -4.35
C ILE A 725 -24.05 -7.91 -5.68
N PRO A 726 -25.14 -8.66 -5.95
CA PRO A 726 -25.91 -8.51 -7.18
C PRO A 726 -26.34 -7.06 -7.48
N ASP A 727 -26.72 -6.31 -6.46
CA ASP A 727 -27.15 -4.91 -6.59
C ASP A 727 -26.03 -4.00 -7.11
N ASP A 728 -24.76 -4.28 -6.78
CA ASP A 728 -23.62 -3.51 -7.30
C ASP A 728 -23.46 -3.69 -8.80
N LEU A 729 -23.63 -4.92 -9.29
CA LEU A 729 -23.55 -5.21 -10.73
C LEU A 729 -24.76 -4.63 -11.47
N ALA A 730 -25.95 -4.66 -10.87
CA ALA A 730 -27.13 -4.02 -11.43
C ALA A 730 -26.96 -2.51 -11.53
N LEU A 731 -26.39 -1.87 -10.50
CA LEU A 731 -26.06 -0.45 -10.53
C LEU A 731 -24.97 -0.15 -11.59
N ALA A 732 -23.94 -0.99 -11.70
CA ALA A 732 -22.92 -0.85 -12.73
C ALA A 732 -23.54 -0.92 -14.14
N GLU A 733 -24.46 -1.85 -14.38
CA GLU A 733 -25.20 -1.94 -15.64
C GLU A 733 -26.03 -0.68 -15.91
N GLN A 734 -26.74 -0.15 -14.90
CA GLN A 734 -27.52 1.08 -15.01
C GLN A 734 -26.66 2.31 -15.33
N ILE A 735 -25.44 2.40 -14.78
CA ILE A 735 -24.49 3.48 -15.07
C ILE A 735 -24.00 3.40 -16.53
N VAL A 736 -23.64 2.19 -16.99
CA VAL A 736 -22.96 2.01 -18.28
C VAL A 736 -23.95 2.04 -19.45
N LYS A 737 -25.17 1.54 -19.25
CA LYS A 737 -26.21 1.42 -20.29
C LYS A 737 -26.47 2.73 -21.05
N PRO A 738 -26.77 3.89 -20.41
CA PRO A 738 -27.02 5.13 -21.15
C PRO A 738 -25.79 5.65 -21.89
N ILE A 739 -24.57 5.32 -21.43
CA ILE A 739 -23.32 5.72 -22.09
C ILE A 739 -23.16 4.94 -23.40
N VAL A 740 -23.36 3.61 -23.34
CA VAL A 740 -23.30 2.74 -24.53
C VAL A 740 -24.41 3.08 -25.53
N GLU A 741 -25.62 3.36 -25.07
CA GLU A 741 -26.74 3.74 -25.95
C GLU A 741 -26.49 5.06 -26.69
N ARG A 742 -25.84 6.05 -26.04
CA ARG A 742 -25.44 7.31 -26.69
C ARG A 742 -24.23 7.15 -27.62
N SER A 743 -23.37 6.17 -27.35
CA SER A 743 -22.11 6.00 -28.07
C SER A 743 -21.79 4.51 -28.28
N PRO A 744 -22.51 3.82 -29.18
CA PRO A 744 -22.39 2.35 -29.37
C PRO A 744 -21.09 1.91 -30.05
N THR A 745 -20.25 2.86 -30.47
CA THR A 745 -18.90 2.63 -31.01
C THR A 745 -17.79 3.06 -30.04
N ASP A 746 -18.14 3.59 -28.86
CA ASP A 746 -17.14 3.87 -27.81
C ASP A 746 -16.60 2.56 -27.26
N LEU A 747 -15.34 2.27 -27.58
CA LEU A 747 -14.66 1.04 -27.16
C LEU A 747 -14.66 0.87 -25.65
N GLU A 748 -14.44 1.94 -24.86
CA GLU A 748 -14.40 1.82 -23.39
C GLU A 748 -15.77 1.47 -22.85
N ALA A 749 -16.82 2.18 -23.29
CA ALA A 749 -18.18 1.94 -22.83
C ALA A 749 -18.66 0.52 -23.17
N VAL A 750 -18.44 0.07 -24.42
CA VAL A 750 -18.81 -1.27 -24.87
C VAL A 750 -18.02 -2.35 -24.10
N THR A 751 -16.72 -2.13 -23.87
CA THR A 751 -15.88 -3.07 -23.12
C THR A 751 -16.29 -3.16 -21.65
N VAL A 752 -16.61 -2.02 -21.01
CA VAL A 752 -17.10 -2.00 -19.63
C VAL A 752 -18.47 -2.70 -19.54
N MET A 753 -19.35 -2.50 -20.51
CA MET A 753 -20.61 -3.26 -20.56
C MET A 753 -20.35 -4.77 -20.69
N ALA A 754 -19.46 -5.19 -21.59
CA ALA A 754 -19.06 -6.59 -21.72
C ALA A 754 -18.53 -7.18 -20.40
N ARG A 755 -17.71 -6.41 -19.68
CA ARG A 755 -17.19 -6.75 -18.35
C ARG A 755 -18.30 -6.94 -17.31
N VAL A 756 -19.28 -6.03 -17.28
CA VAL A 756 -20.45 -6.12 -16.36
C VAL A 756 -21.26 -7.39 -16.66
N GLN A 757 -21.61 -7.62 -17.93
CA GLN A 757 -22.38 -8.80 -18.33
C GLN A 757 -21.65 -10.11 -17.99
N ALA A 758 -20.35 -10.18 -18.28
CA ALA A 758 -19.54 -11.35 -17.97
C ALA A 758 -19.41 -11.58 -16.45
N GLN A 759 -19.39 -10.52 -15.62
CA GLN A 759 -19.29 -10.67 -14.17
C GLN A 759 -20.55 -11.21 -13.51
N PHE A 760 -21.74 -10.88 -14.01
CA PHE A 760 -22.98 -11.51 -13.55
C PHE A 760 -22.89 -13.04 -13.64
N MET A 761 -22.39 -13.53 -14.77
CA MET A 761 -22.23 -14.96 -15.02
C MET A 761 -21.12 -15.58 -14.15
N ARG A 762 -19.97 -14.91 -14.07
CA ARG A 762 -18.80 -15.41 -13.33
C ARG A 762 -19.06 -15.49 -11.83
N ARG A 763 -19.78 -14.53 -11.26
CA ARG A 763 -20.24 -14.55 -9.86
C ARG A 763 -21.43 -15.48 -9.63
N GLY A 764 -22.14 -15.88 -10.69
CA GLY A 764 -23.32 -16.74 -10.63
C GLY A 764 -24.60 -16.01 -10.26
N PHE A 765 -24.62 -14.67 -10.29
CA PHE A 765 -25.78 -13.85 -9.95
C PHE A 765 -26.86 -13.91 -11.04
N ASP A 766 -26.48 -14.10 -12.30
CA ASP A 766 -27.41 -14.31 -13.42
C ASP A 766 -26.73 -15.18 -14.49
N ARG A 767 -27.33 -16.34 -14.78
CA ARG A 767 -26.88 -17.29 -15.81
C ARG A 767 -27.96 -17.55 -16.87
N SER A 768 -28.90 -16.62 -17.02
CA SER A 768 -29.94 -16.69 -18.04
C SER A 768 -29.34 -16.72 -19.45
N ASP A 769 -30.11 -17.24 -20.41
CA ASP A 769 -29.71 -17.21 -21.81
C ASP A 769 -29.70 -15.77 -22.34
N GLU A 770 -30.58 -14.91 -21.83
CA GLU A 770 -30.57 -13.47 -22.09
C GLU A 770 -29.24 -12.84 -21.64
N ARG A 771 -28.80 -13.11 -20.40
CA ARG A 771 -27.51 -12.62 -19.89
C ARG A 771 -26.34 -13.13 -20.73
N SER A 772 -26.39 -14.41 -21.10
CA SER A 772 -25.39 -15.03 -21.96
C SER A 772 -25.32 -14.36 -23.33
N ALA A 773 -26.48 -14.04 -23.93
CA ALA A 773 -26.55 -13.35 -25.21
C ALA A 773 -25.98 -11.93 -25.13
N GLN A 774 -26.26 -11.18 -24.05
CA GLN A 774 -25.70 -9.84 -23.83
C GLN A 774 -24.17 -9.88 -23.64
N ALA A 775 -23.67 -10.80 -22.81
CA ALA A 775 -22.23 -10.97 -22.59
C ALA A 775 -21.48 -11.27 -23.89
N ARG A 776 -22.03 -12.15 -24.73
CA ARG A 776 -21.51 -12.43 -26.07
C ARG A 776 -21.57 -11.19 -26.97
N LEU A 777 -22.73 -10.53 -27.05
CA LEU A 777 -22.95 -9.39 -27.93
C LEU A 777 -21.94 -8.28 -27.69
N TYR A 778 -21.82 -7.80 -26.44
CA TYR A 778 -20.92 -6.71 -26.12
C TYR A 778 -19.45 -7.15 -26.15
N GLY A 779 -19.13 -8.37 -25.72
CA GLY A 779 -17.75 -8.87 -25.76
C GLY A 779 -17.21 -9.00 -27.18
N GLU A 780 -17.99 -9.61 -28.08
CA GLU A 780 -17.60 -9.73 -29.49
C GLU A 780 -17.58 -8.36 -30.18
N ARG A 781 -18.51 -7.46 -29.82
CA ARG A 781 -18.51 -6.09 -30.35
C ARG A 781 -17.26 -5.31 -29.93
N ALA A 782 -16.83 -5.44 -28.67
CA ALA A 782 -15.60 -4.81 -28.19
C ALA A 782 -14.36 -5.31 -28.96
N LEU A 783 -14.25 -6.63 -29.18
CA LEU A 783 -13.16 -7.21 -29.97
C LEU A 783 -13.22 -6.87 -31.47
N GLN A 784 -14.40 -6.57 -32.01
CA GLN A 784 -14.52 -6.04 -33.37
C GLN A 784 -14.02 -4.60 -33.48
N LEU A 785 -14.25 -3.78 -32.44
CA LEU A 785 -13.76 -2.40 -32.38
C LEU A 785 -12.25 -2.34 -32.19
N ASP A 786 -11.71 -3.21 -31.32
CA ASP A 786 -10.26 -3.41 -31.17
C ASP A 786 -9.94 -4.87 -30.78
N PRO A 787 -9.37 -5.67 -31.71
CA PRO A 787 -8.97 -7.04 -31.43
C PRO A 787 -7.87 -7.19 -30.39
N ASN A 788 -7.14 -6.11 -30.05
CA ASN A 788 -6.05 -6.10 -29.07
C ASN A 788 -6.45 -5.50 -27.72
N GLU A 789 -7.71 -5.11 -27.49
CA GLU A 789 -8.16 -4.52 -26.23
C GLU A 789 -8.18 -5.59 -25.10
N PRO A 790 -7.26 -5.52 -24.11
CA PRO A 790 -7.07 -6.57 -23.10
C PRO A 790 -8.30 -6.81 -22.23
N GLU A 791 -9.08 -5.77 -21.92
CA GLU A 791 -10.28 -5.88 -21.10
C GLU A 791 -11.44 -6.55 -21.86
N ALA A 792 -11.50 -6.35 -23.17
CA ALA A 792 -12.44 -7.03 -24.06
C ALA A 792 -12.09 -8.52 -24.19
N MET A 793 -10.80 -8.84 -24.38
CA MET A 793 -10.32 -10.23 -24.38
C MET A 793 -10.67 -10.94 -23.07
N PHE A 794 -10.44 -10.27 -21.93
CA PHE A 794 -10.77 -10.79 -20.62
C PHE A 794 -12.29 -11.01 -20.44
N ALA A 795 -13.12 -10.05 -20.86
CA ALA A 795 -14.58 -10.17 -20.79
C ALA A 795 -15.09 -11.37 -21.60
N VAL A 796 -14.63 -11.52 -22.85
CA VAL A 796 -14.99 -12.65 -23.71
C VAL A 796 -14.50 -13.97 -23.13
N ALA A 797 -13.26 -14.05 -22.65
CA ALA A 797 -12.75 -15.26 -22.02
C ALA A 797 -13.54 -15.65 -20.76
N THR A 798 -13.96 -14.66 -19.96
CA THR A 798 -14.79 -14.87 -18.76
C THR A 798 -16.18 -15.41 -19.14
N TYR A 799 -16.79 -14.86 -20.20
CA TYR A 799 -18.04 -15.36 -20.76
C TYR A 799 -17.90 -16.81 -21.26
N LEU A 800 -16.86 -17.10 -22.07
CA LEU A 800 -16.61 -18.44 -22.61
C LEU A 800 -16.39 -19.47 -21.51
N PHE A 801 -15.55 -19.14 -20.51
CA PHE A 801 -15.34 -19.98 -19.33
C PHE A 801 -16.66 -20.29 -18.60
N SER A 802 -17.56 -19.31 -18.50
CA SER A 802 -18.84 -19.46 -17.80
C SER A 802 -19.84 -20.34 -18.57
N ARG A 803 -19.64 -20.57 -19.87
CA ARG A 803 -20.49 -21.42 -20.73
C ARG A 803 -19.88 -22.80 -21.00
N ALA A 804 -18.55 -22.91 -21.08
CA ALA A 804 -17.87 -24.14 -21.42
C ALA A 804 -16.47 -24.21 -20.77
N THR A 805 -16.22 -25.30 -20.04
CA THR A 805 -14.89 -25.60 -19.48
C THR A 805 -13.95 -26.07 -20.59
N GLY A 806 -12.77 -25.47 -20.70
CA GLY A 806 -11.74 -25.91 -21.66
C GLY A 806 -11.77 -25.28 -23.04
N ASP A 807 -12.41 -24.11 -23.20
CA ASP A 807 -12.40 -23.38 -24.47
C ASP A 807 -10.99 -22.86 -24.81
N THR A 808 -10.41 -23.41 -25.88
CA THR A 808 -9.06 -23.01 -26.36
C THR A 808 -9.00 -21.54 -26.78
N ARG A 809 -10.11 -20.93 -27.21
CA ARG A 809 -10.19 -19.51 -27.53
C ARG A 809 -10.06 -18.67 -26.26
N ALA A 810 -10.70 -19.07 -25.17
CA ALA A 810 -10.58 -18.37 -23.89
C ALA A 810 -9.12 -18.35 -23.41
N GLU A 811 -8.42 -19.48 -23.49
CA GLU A 811 -6.99 -19.54 -23.13
C GLU A 811 -6.13 -18.63 -24.02
N ARG A 812 -6.34 -18.65 -25.34
CA ARG A 812 -5.60 -17.77 -26.27
C ARG A 812 -5.83 -16.29 -25.96
N LEU A 813 -7.08 -15.89 -25.72
CA LEU A 813 -7.44 -14.51 -25.38
C LEU A 813 -6.80 -14.08 -24.06
N LEU A 814 -6.80 -14.93 -23.03
CA LEU A 814 -6.19 -14.62 -21.74
C LEU A 814 -4.68 -14.45 -21.83
N ARG A 815 -3.99 -15.36 -22.54
CA ARG A 815 -2.54 -15.25 -22.76
C ARG A 815 -2.19 -13.98 -23.52
N ARG A 816 -2.96 -13.65 -24.56
CA ARG A 816 -2.77 -12.41 -25.32
C ARG A 816 -3.03 -11.16 -24.47
N ALA A 817 -4.06 -11.16 -23.64
CA ALA A 817 -4.34 -10.06 -22.72
C ALA A 817 -3.19 -9.86 -21.71
N MET A 818 -2.59 -10.95 -21.21
CA MET A 818 -1.40 -10.90 -20.34
C MET A 818 -0.17 -10.33 -21.04
N GLU A 819 -0.03 -10.50 -22.35
CA GLU A 819 1.07 -9.91 -23.13
C GLU A 819 0.86 -8.41 -23.36
N VAL A 820 -0.37 -8.01 -23.68
CA VAL A 820 -0.73 -6.62 -23.99
C VAL A 820 -0.76 -5.76 -22.73
N ASP A 821 -1.30 -6.28 -21.62
CA ASP A 821 -1.40 -5.58 -20.34
C ASP A 821 -0.81 -6.44 -19.21
N PRO A 822 0.53 -6.51 -19.12
CA PRO A 822 1.20 -7.43 -18.20
C PRO A 822 1.21 -6.94 -16.75
N ALA A 823 0.77 -5.70 -16.48
CA ALA A 823 0.59 -5.16 -15.12
C ALA A 823 -0.77 -5.56 -14.52
N ASN A 824 -1.65 -6.22 -15.29
CA ASN A 824 -2.99 -6.58 -14.88
C ASN A 824 -3.07 -8.03 -14.38
N PRO A 825 -3.43 -8.27 -13.11
CA PRO A 825 -3.49 -9.62 -12.56
C PRO A 825 -4.70 -10.43 -13.06
N ARG A 826 -5.75 -9.78 -13.58
CA ARG A 826 -7.05 -10.43 -13.84
C ARG A 826 -6.97 -11.54 -14.90
N PRO A 827 -6.35 -11.33 -16.08
CA PRO A 827 -6.24 -12.40 -17.08
C PRO A 827 -5.45 -13.61 -16.58
N GLY A 828 -4.37 -13.39 -15.83
CA GLY A 828 -3.57 -14.48 -15.24
C GLY A 828 -4.36 -15.30 -14.22
N ARG A 829 -5.17 -14.65 -13.38
CA ARG A 829 -6.06 -15.36 -12.42
C ARG A 829 -7.10 -16.21 -13.14
N MET A 830 -7.78 -15.64 -14.15
CA MET A 830 -8.76 -16.38 -14.95
C MET A 830 -8.12 -17.53 -15.76
N LEU A 831 -6.89 -17.38 -16.23
CA LEU A 831 -6.17 -18.47 -16.88
C LEU A 831 -5.95 -19.63 -15.91
N ALA A 832 -5.52 -19.36 -14.69
CA ALA A 832 -5.37 -20.39 -13.67
C ALA A 832 -6.70 -21.10 -13.36
N ASP A 833 -7.81 -20.36 -13.28
CA ASP A 833 -9.15 -20.92 -13.11
C ASP A 833 -9.54 -21.86 -14.26
N LEU A 834 -9.30 -21.44 -15.51
CA LEU A 834 -9.56 -22.23 -16.71
C LEU A 834 -8.75 -23.53 -16.73
N LEU A 835 -7.49 -23.50 -16.28
CA LEU A 835 -6.65 -24.68 -16.16
C LEU A 835 -7.13 -25.63 -15.04
N ASN A 836 -7.60 -25.08 -13.92
CA ASN A 836 -7.98 -25.86 -12.75
C ASN A 836 -9.26 -26.70 -12.97
N VAL A 837 -10.18 -26.23 -13.82
CA VAL A 837 -11.39 -26.97 -14.17
C VAL A 837 -11.13 -28.15 -15.12
N ILE A 838 -9.96 -28.22 -15.76
CA ILE A 838 -9.56 -29.31 -16.66
C ILE A 838 -8.75 -30.33 -15.85
N PRO A 839 -9.26 -31.55 -15.59
CA PRO A 839 -8.58 -32.51 -14.69
C PRO A 839 -7.12 -32.80 -15.06
N SER A 840 -6.80 -32.96 -16.35
CA SER A 840 -5.44 -33.23 -16.82
C SER A 840 -4.46 -32.06 -16.67
N ARG A 841 -4.95 -30.84 -16.41
CA ARG A 841 -4.16 -29.60 -16.36
C ARG A 841 -4.16 -28.92 -15.00
N ARG A 842 -4.71 -29.56 -13.97
CA ARG A 842 -4.73 -29.03 -12.58
C ARG A 842 -3.35 -28.73 -12.02
N ALA A 843 -2.33 -29.50 -12.40
CA ALA A 843 -0.95 -29.20 -12.01
C ALA A 843 -0.45 -27.88 -12.62
N GLU A 844 -0.76 -27.62 -13.90
CA GLU A 844 -0.43 -26.35 -14.56
C GLU A 844 -1.13 -25.17 -13.87
N ALA A 845 -2.36 -25.35 -13.39
CA ALA A 845 -3.10 -24.30 -12.67
C ALA A 845 -2.38 -23.82 -11.39
N ILE A 846 -1.75 -24.74 -10.65
CA ILE A 846 -0.94 -24.39 -9.47
C ILE A 846 0.29 -23.59 -9.88
N VAL A 847 1.01 -24.04 -10.92
CA VAL A 847 2.20 -23.33 -11.41
C VAL A 847 1.83 -21.92 -11.87
N GLN A 848 0.75 -21.77 -12.63
CA GLN A 848 0.24 -20.47 -13.07
C GLN A 848 -0.18 -19.59 -11.88
N SER A 849 -0.82 -20.16 -10.85
CA SER A 849 -1.24 -19.41 -9.66
C SER A 849 -0.05 -18.95 -8.82
N GLN A 850 0.98 -19.78 -8.68
CA GLN A 850 2.24 -19.39 -8.02
C GLN A 850 2.98 -18.30 -8.78
N GLU A 851 2.96 -18.35 -10.12
CA GLU A 851 3.48 -17.27 -10.95
C GLU A 851 2.68 -15.97 -10.76
N ASN A 852 1.34 -16.04 -10.71
CA ASN A 852 0.50 -14.88 -10.44
C ASN A 852 0.82 -14.24 -9.08
N VAL A 853 0.98 -15.03 -8.01
CA VAL A 853 1.37 -14.53 -6.69
C VAL A 853 2.77 -13.92 -6.70
N ARG A 854 3.72 -14.50 -7.46
CA ARG A 854 5.07 -13.93 -7.62
C ARG A 854 5.04 -12.58 -8.33
N ARG A 855 4.21 -12.43 -9.37
CA ARG A 855 4.06 -11.19 -10.12
C ARG A 855 3.28 -10.12 -9.36
N PHE A 856 2.29 -10.52 -8.57
CA PHE A 856 1.36 -9.63 -7.87
C PHE A 856 1.26 -9.98 -6.37
N PRO A 857 2.36 -9.89 -5.61
CA PRO A 857 2.42 -10.40 -4.24
C PRO A 857 1.48 -9.68 -3.25
N ASN A 858 1.07 -8.46 -3.60
CA ASN A 858 0.17 -7.60 -2.82
C ASN A 858 -1.29 -7.66 -3.29
N ASP A 859 -1.63 -8.43 -4.34
CA ASP A 859 -3.02 -8.64 -4.76
C ASP A 859 -3.64 -9.79 -3.96
N ALA A 860 -4.58 -9.47 -3.08
CA ALA A 860 -5.24 -10.47 -2.23
C ALA A 860 -5.95 -11.57 -3.03
N LEU A 861 -6.46 -11.25 -4.23
CA LEU A 861 -7.18 -12.23 -5.05
C LEU A 861 -6.25 -13.26 -5.68
N THR A 862 -5.02 -12.91 -6.10
CA THR A 862 -4.05 -13.92 -6.59
C THR A 862 -3.74 -14.98 -5.54
N ARG A 863 -3.58 -14.57 -4.27
CA ARG A 863 -3.35 -15.49 -3.15
C ARG A 863 -4.59 -16.33 -2.85
N TYR A 864 -5.77 -15.71 -2.86
CA TYR A 864 -7.03 -16.42 -2.68
C TYR A 864 -7.27 -17.50 -3.74
N ASP A 865 -6.99 -17.19 -5.01
CA ASP A 865 -7.15 -18.12 -6.11
C ASP A 865 -6.17 -19.30 -5.98
N LEU A 866 -4.91 -19.04 -5.61
CA LEU A 866 -3.95 -20.10 -5.28
C LEU A 866 -4.45 -20.99 -4.12
N ALA A 867 -5.01 -20.38 -3.06
CA ALA A 867 -5.57 -21.10 -1.94
C ALA A 867 -6.72 -22.03 -2.38
N ARG A 868 -7.62 -21.56 -3.26
CA ARG A 868 -8.68 -22.42 -3.82
C ARG A 868 -8.12 -23.55 -4.65
N HIS A 869 -7.14 -23.30 -5.51
CA HIS A 869 -6.57 -24.35 -6.37
C HIS A 869 -5.87 -25.44 -5.56
N TYR A 870 -5.21 -25.09 -4.46
CA TYR A 870 -4.71 -26.08 -3.50
C TYR A 870 -5.85 -26.89 -2.89
N LYS A 871 -6.90 -26.24 -2.39
CA LYS A 871 -8.07 -26.92 -1.82
C LYS A 871 -8.72 -27.88 -2.82
N ASP A 872 -8.91 -27.46 -4.07
CA ASP A 872 -9.56 -28.27 -5.13
C ASP A 872 -8.75 -29.53 -5.49
N GLN A 873 -7.48 -29.60 -5.08
CA GLN A 873 -6.59 -30.76 -5.24
C GLN A 873 -6.30 -31.48 -3.91
N GLY A 874 -7.06 -31.20 -2.85
CA GLY A 874 -6.89 -31.84 -1.54
C GLY A 874 -5.70 -31.33 -0.71
N ARG A 875 -5.02 -30.28 -1.16
CA ARG A 875 -3.84 -29.69 -0.52
C ARG A 875 -4.25 -28.65 0.54
N TYR A 876 -4.93 -29.12 1.58
CA TYR A 876 -5.62 -28.24 2.53
C TYR A 876 -4.68 -27.42 3.42
N GLU A 877 -3.51 -27.94 3.78
CA GLU A 877 -2.54 -27.19 4.60
C GLU A 877 -1.94 -26.00 3.82
N GLU A 878 -1.59 -26.21 2.55
CA GLU A 878 -1.13 -25.13 1.69
C GLU A 878 -2.24 -24.12 1.42
N SER A 879 -3.47 -24.60 1.21
CA SER A 879 -4.65 -23.73 1.09
C SER A 879 -4.83 -22.84 2.33
N ASP A 880 -4.78 -23.41 3.54
CA ASP A 880 -4.98 -22.64 4.78
C ASP A 880 -3.90 -21.56 4.99
N ARG A 881 -2.64 -21.86 4.63
CA ARG A 881 -1.54 -20.87 4.66
C ARG A 881 -1.76 -19.73 3.69
N GLU A 882 -2.22 -20.01 2.47
CA GLU A 882 -2.51 -18.96 1.49
C GLU A 882 -3.77 -18.16 1.85
N LEU A 883 -4.74 -18.76 2.56
CA LEU A 883 -5.86 -18.01 3.15
C LEU A 883 -5.38 -17.04 4.23
N ASP A 884 -4.44 -17.44 5.09
CA ASP A 884 -3.84 -16.54 6.07
C ASP A 884 -3.10 -15.38 5.38
N ALA A 885 -2.32 -15.67 4.33
CA ALA A 885 -1.64 -14.66 3.53
C ALA A 885 -2.62 -13.73 2.79
N THR A 886 -3.77 -14.25 2.33
CA THR A 886 -4.85 -13.46 1.75
C THR A 886 -5.43 -12.48 2.76
N LEU A 887 -5.75 -12.98 3.97
CA LEU A 887 -6.39 -12.18 5.03
C LEU A 887 -5.43 -11.15 5.66
N ALA A 888 -4.12 -11.38 5.56
CA ALA A 888 -3.12 -10.37 5.91
C ALA A 888 -3.12 -9.16 4.96
N LEU A 889 -3.55 -9.34 3.70
CA LEU A 889 -3.65 -8.27 2.72
C LEU A 889 -5.02 -7.58 2.74
N ALA A 890 -6.11 -8.35 2.80
CA ALA A 890 -7.46 -7.80 2.82
C ALA A 890 -8.46 -8.77 3.49
N PRO A 891 -9.49 -8.25 4.19
CA PRO A 891 -10.53 -9.06 4.82
C PRO A 891 -11.52 -9.61 3.78
N LEU A 892 -11.06 -10.56 2.94
CA LEU A 892 -11.84 -11.15 1.87
C LEU A 892 -12.94 -12.08 2.44
N PRO A 893 -14.25 -11.78 2.24
CA PRO A 893 -15.33 -12.56 2.85
C PRO A 893 -15.31 -14.05 2.50
N ASN A 894 -14.94 -14.36 1.25
CA ASN A 894 -14.83 -15.73 0.78
C ASN A 894 -13.67 -16.49 1.45
N ALA A 895 -12.56 -15.81 1.76
CA ALA A 895 -11.45 -16.43 2.50
C ALA A 895 -11.86 -16.70 3.96
N ILE A 896 -12.55 -15.75 4.61
CA ILE A 896 -13.12 -15.91 5.95
C ILE A 896 -14.07 -17.12 6.01
N ALA A 897 -14.95 -17.24 5.02
CA ALA A 897 -15.87 -18.37 4.92
C ALA A 897 -15.09 -19.70 4.82
N TRP A 898 -14.05 -19.77 3.98
CA TRP A 898 -13.21 -20.98 3.89
C TRP A 898 -12.45 -21.28 5.19
N LYS A 899 -11.93 -20.27 5.89
CA LYS A 899 -11.31 -20.46 7.22
C LYS A 899 -12.31 -21.07 8.19
N ALA A 900 -13.55 -20.58 8.21
CA ALA A 900 -14.62 -21.16 9.03
C ALA A 900 -14.87 -22.63 8.68
N ARG A 901 -14.95 -22.96 7.39
CA ARG A 901 -15.14 -24.33 6.89
C ARG A 901 -13.98 -25.24 7.26
N PHE A 902 -12.75 -24.76 7.23
CA PHE A 902 -11.57 -25.55 7.60
C PHE A 902 -11.51 -25.82 9.11
N GLN A 903 -11.95 -24.88 9.96
CA GLN A 903 -12.10 -25.17 11.39
C GLN A 903 -13.04 -26.36 11.61
N PHE A 904 -14.17 -26.39 10.90
CA PHE A 904 -15.13 -27.46 11.06
C PHE A 904 -14.72 -28.76 10.36
N GLY A 905 -14.51 -28.73 9.04
CA GLY A 905 -14.33 -29.91 8.21
C GLY A 905 -13.00 -30.64 8.40
N LEU A 906 -11.94 -29.93 8.82
CA LEU A 906 -10.61 -30.53 9.04
C LEU A 906 -10.27 -30.69 10.51
N ARG A 907 -10.75 -29.79 11.38
CA ARG A 907 -10.33 -29.73 12.79
C ARG A 907 -11.43 -30.06 13.78
N ASN A 908 -12.66 -30.30 13.31
CA ASN A 908 -13.82 -30.52 14.16
C ASN A 908 -14.06 -29.39 15.19
N ASP A 909 -13.68 -28.15 14.86
CA ASP A 909 -13.82 -26.99 15.74
C ASP A 909 -15.04 -26.15 15.32
N LEU A 910 -16.22 -26.53 15.84
CA LEU A 910 -17.46 -25.77 15.64
C LEU A 910 -17.39 -24.36 16.25
N ALA A 911 -16.69 -24.20 17.37
CA ALA A 911 -16.51 -22.88 18.00
C ALA A 911 -15.60 -21.99 17.15
N GLY A 912 -14.54 -22.54 16.57
CA GLY A 912 -13.69 -21.90 15.58
C GLY A 912 -14.45 -21.51 14.31
N MET A 913 -15.30 -22.40 13.80
CA MET A 913 -16.17 -22.10 12.66
C MET A 913 -17.02 -20.87 12.95
N LYS A 914 -17.70 -20.82 14.12
CA LYS A 914 -18.49 -19.65 14.50
C LYS A 914 -17.65 -18.39 14.61
N ARG A 915 -16.49 -18.44 15.27
CA ARG A 915 -15.57 -17.31 15.42
C ARG A 915 -15.15 -16.70 14.08
N TRP A 916 -14.97 -17.51 13.05
CA TRP A 916 -14.68 -17.02 11.70
C TRP A 916 -15.93 -16.52 10.98
N LEU A 917 -17.07 -17.22 11.08
CA LEU A 917 -18.33 -16.75 10.49
C LEU A 917 -18.74 -15.38 11.02
N ASP A 918 -18.57 -15.14 12.33
CA ASP A 918 -18.88 -13.85 12.96
C ASP A 918 -18.01 -12.69 12.44
N GLN A 919 -16.87 -13.00 11.80
CA GLN A 919 -16.01 -12.01 11.13
C GLN A 919 -16.44 -11.71 9.68
N VAL A 920 -17.41 -12.47 9.13
CA VAL A 920 -17.95 -12.17 7.79
C VAL A 920 -18.62 -10.79 7.83
N PRO A 921 -18.25 -9.85 6.92
CA PRO A 921 -18.82 -8.52 6.91
C PRO A 921 -20.34 -8.53 6.76
N GLU A 922 -21.02 -7.63 7.48
CA GLU A 922 -22.49 -7.59 7.54
C GLU A 922 -23.13 -7.50 6.16
N ARG A 923 -22.55 -6.67 5.27
CA ARG A 923 -23.03 -6.46 3.89
C ARG A 923 -23.16 -7.74 3.07
N VAL A 924 -22.31 -8.74 3.33
CA VAL A 924 -22.30 -10.00 2.59
C VAL A 924 -22.73 -11.19 3.45
N ARG A 925 -23.17 -10.96 4.68
CA ARG A 925 -23.62 -12.01 5.60
C ARG A 925 -24.90 -12.68 5.11
N GLY A 926 -25.73 -11.95 4.36
CA GLY A 926 -26.93 -12.46 3.69
C GLY A 926 -26.67 -13.14 2.35
N THR A 927 -25.41 -13.39 1.96
CA THR A 927 -25.09 -14.15 0.74
C THR A 927 -25.20 -15.65 0.96
N GLU A 928 -25.46 -16.42 -0.10
CA GLU A 928 -25.66 -17.87 -0.05
C GLU A 928 -24.56 -18.59 0.74
N ARG A 929 -23.29 -18.27 0.45
CA ARG A 929 -22.13 -18.92 1.08
C ARG A 929 -22.04 -18.67 2.58
N ALA A 930 -22.28 -17.43 3.00
CA ALA A 930 -22.24 -17.06 4.42
C ALA A 930 -23.40 -17.71 5.17
N VAL A 931 -24.62 -17.59 4.63
CA VAL A 931 -25.83 -18.16 5.22
C VAL A 931 -25.75 -19.69 5.31
N PHE A 932 -25.24 -20.36 4.27
CA PHE A 932 -25.06 -21.81 4.30
C PHE A 932 -24.00 -22.23 5.34
N GLY A 933 -22.97 -21.40 5.58
CA GLY A 933 -22.05 -21.59 6.70
C GLY A 933 -22.76 -21.58 8.06
N TYR A 934 -23.60 -20.57 8.30
CA TYR A 934 -24.40 -20.51 9.53
C TYR A 934 -25.41 -21.65 9.65
N PHE A 935 -26.00 -22.09 8.54
CA PHE A 935 -26.85 -23.28 8.52
C PHE A 935 -26.09 -24.51 9.01
N LEU A 936 -24.90 -24.80 8.49
CA LEU A 936 -24.13 -25.95 8.94
C LEU A 936 -23.72 -25.83 10.41
N TYR A 937 -23.26 -24.65 10.84
CA TYR A 937 -22.97 -24.41 12.26
C TYR A 937 -24.18 -24.74 13.14
N ALA A 938 -25.37 -24.26 12.76
CA ALA A 938 -26.61 -24.49 13.48
C ALA A 938 -27.08 -25.95 13.45
N ALA A 939 -26.99 -26.59 12.28
CA ALA A 939 -27.44 -27.96 12.05
C ALA A 939 -26.64 -28.98 12.87
N PHE A 940 -25.31 -28.80 12.93
CA PHE A 940 -24.41 -29.67 13.70
C PHE A 940 -24.23 -29.23 15.16
N GLY A 941 -24.25 -27.93 15.45
CA GLY A 941 -24.01 -27.38 16.79
C GLY A 941 -25.25 -27.32 17.69
N GLY A 942 -26.44 -27.48 17.11
CA GLY A 942 -27.71 -27.42 17.84
C GLY A 942 -28.26 -26.01 18.09
N ASP A 943 -27.52 -24.96 17.74
CA ASP A 943 -27.98 -23.56 17.79
C ASP A 943 -28.79 -23.19 16.54
N ALA A 944 -29.99 -23.77 16.46
CA ALA A 944 -30.89 -23.57 15.32
C ALA A 944 -31.33 -22.11 15.14
N GLU A 945 -31.41 -21.29 16.21
CA GLU A 945 -31.82 -19.90 16.08
C GLU A 945 -30.79 -19.05 15.32
N THR A 946 -29.49 -19.27 15.53
CA THR A 946 -28.45 -18.60 14.74
C THR A 946 -28.56 -18.92 13.25
N GLY A 947 -28.80 -20.18 12.90
CA GLY A 947 -29.00 -20.59 11.50
C GLY A 947 -30.27 -20.02 10.89
N LEU A 948 -31.39 -20.06 11.62
CA LEU A 948 -32.66 -19.46 11.18
C LEU A 948 -32.56 -17.93 11.05
N ALA A 949 -31.80 -17.26 11.91
CA ALA A 949 -31.53 -15.83 11.79
C ALA A 949 -30.78 -15.49 10.50
N ALA A 950 -29.75 -16.29 10.15
CA ALA A 950 -29.06 -16.14 8.88
C ALA A 950 -29.98 -16.39 7.68
N LEU A 951 -30.81 -17.45 7.73
CA LEU A 951 -31.77 -17.76 6.67
C LEU A 951 -32.81 -16.65 6.46
N ARG A 952 -33.25 -15.97 7.53
CA ARG A 952 -34.15 -14.80 7.43
C ARG A 952 -33.52 -13.61 6.68
N SER A 953 -32.20 -13.50 6.69
CA SER A 953 -31.48 -12.46 5.93
C SER A 953 -31.31 -12.80 4.45
N PHE A 954 -31.57 -14.06 4.06
CA PHE A 954 -31.53 -14.50 2.67
C PHE A 954 -32.93 -14.41 2.05
N THR A 955 -33.08 -13.57 1.02
CA THR A 955 -34.39 -13.23 0.46
C THR A 955 -34.82 -14.10 -0.71
N LEU A 956 -33.90 -14.84 -1.32
CA LEU A 956 -34.21 -15.71 -2.46
C LEU A 956 -34.83 -17.02 -2.00
N LYS A 957 -35.69 -17.59 -2.85
CA LYS A 957 -36.33 -18.88 -2.60
C LYS A 957 -35.42 -20.07 -2.84
N TRP A 958 -34.32 -19.87 -3.56
CA TRP A 958 -33.37 -20.89 -3.96
C TRP A 958 -31.95 -20.48 -3.58
N PHE A 959 -31.19 -21.47 -3.11
CA PHE A 959 -29.75 -21.42 -3.04
C PHE A 959 -29.16 -22.09 -4.28
N THR A 960 -28.06 -21.51 -4.75
CA THR A 960 -27.19 -22.00 -5.81
C THR A 960 -25.73 -21.98 -5.33
N ASP A 961 -25.47 -22.59 -4.16
CA ASP A 961 -24.11 -22.79 -3.65
C ASP A 961 -23.53 -24.12 -4.17
N PHE A 962 -22.20 -24.22 -4.18
CA PHE A 962 -21.48 -25.41 -4.67
C PHE A 962 -21.65 -26.65 -3.77
N GLU A 963 -22.10 -26.48 -2.52
CA GLU A 963 -22.42 -27.61 -1.62
C GLU A 963 -23.92 -27.85 -1.44
N TYR A 964 -24.75 -26.86 -1.78
CA TYR A 964 -26.19 -26.97 -1.69
C TYR A 964 -26.86 -26.12 -2.79
N ALA A 965 -27.55 -26.82 -3.67
CA ALA A 965 -28.45 -26.24 -4.66
C ALA A 965 -29.87 -26.73 -4.35
N GLY A 966 -30.74 -25.84 -3.89
CA GLY A 966 -32.07 -26.22 -3.44
C GLY A 966 -32.89 -25.09 -2.81
N PRO A 967 -34.17 -25.36 -2.48
CA PRO A 967 -35.06 -24.37 -1.89
C PRO A 967 -34.64 -23.94 -0.48
N THR A 968 -34.64 -22.63 -0.20
CA THR A 968 -34.42 -22.06 1.15
C THR A 968 -35.32 -22.69 2.21
N ALA A 969 -36.55 -23.06 1.83
CA ALA A 969 -37.52 -23.72 2.70
C ALA A 969 -37.01 -25.07 3.25
N LEU A 970 -36.18 -25.81 2.50
CA LEU A 970 -35.62 -27.08 2.98
C LEU A 970 -34.64 -26.85 4.14
N LEU A 971 -33.81 -25.81 4.06
CA LEU A 971 -32.89 -25.44 5.15
C LEU A 971 -33.67 -25.01 6.40
N ASN A 972 -34.75 -24.23 6.23
CA ASN A 972 -35.66 -23.87 7.31
C ASN A 972 -36.30 -25.11 7.94
N ALA A 973 -36.79 -26.05 7.13
CA ALA A 973 -37.42 -27.27 7.60
C ALA A 973 -36.47 -28.09 8.49
N CYS A 974 -35.23 -28.32 8.05
CA CYS A 974 -34.22 -29.03 8.82
C CYS A 974 -33.91 -28.37 10.17
N LEU A 975 -33.79 -27.03 10.22
CA LEU A 975 -33.50 -26.32 11.48
C LEU A 975 -34.72 -26.28 12.42
N LEU A 976 -35.94 -26.18 11.89
CA LEU A 976 -37.17 -26.23 12.70
C LEU A 976 -37.39 -27.63 13.29
N GLU A 977 -37.11 -28.68 12.52
CA GLU A 977 -37.12 -30.06 12.98
C GLU A 977 -36.09 -30.28 14.11
N ARG A 978 -34.88 -29.73 13.95
CA ARG A 978 -33.83 -29.70 14.99
C ARG A 978 -34.29 -28.99 16.28
N GLN A 979 -35.22 -28.04 16.20
CA GLN A 979 -35.83 -27.36 17.36
C GLN A 979 -37.01 -28.14 17.97
N GLY A 980 -37.42 -29.27 17.38
CA GLY A 980 -38.63 -30.00 17.78
C GLY A 980 -39.93 -29.33 17.35
N LYS A 981 -39.89 -28.35 16.43
CA LYS A 981 -41.07 -27.65 15.88
C LYS A 981 -41.66 -28.44 14.71
N THR A 982 -42.12 -29.66 14.96
CA THR A 982 -42.49 -30.66 13.93
C THR A 982 -43.50 -30.15 12.90
N GLU A 983 -44.56 -29.46 13.33
CA GLU A 983 -45.60 -28.98 12.41
C GLU A 983 -45.09 -27.85 11.50
N LEU A 984 -44.29 -26.93 12.04
CA LEU A 984 -43.66 -25.88 11.23
C LEU A 984 -42.62 -26.46 10.27
N ALA A 985 -41.87 -27.47 10.69
CA ALA A 985 -40.93 -28.19 9.84
C ALA A 985 -41.66 -28.89 8.68
N ARG A 986 -42.79 -29.57 8.96
CA ARG A 986 -43.64 -30.21 7.94
C ARG A 986 -44.10 -29.21 6.89
N GLN A 987 -44.62 -28.05 7.30
CA GLN A 987 -45.04 -26.99 6.36
C GLN A 987 -43.89 -26.48 5.49
N GLN A 988 -42.68 -26.35 6.05
CA GLN A 988 -41.51 -25.94 5.28
C GLN A 988 -41.02 -27.05 4.33
N TYR A 989 -41.10 -28.33 4.71
CA TYR A 989 -40.82 -29.43 3.80
C TYR A 989 -41.81 -29.48 2.64
N GLU A 990 -43.11 -29.26 2.88
CA GLU A 990 -44.11 -29.16 1.80
C GLU A 990 -43.82 -27.99 0.86
N ALA A 991 -43.48 -26.82 1.40
CA ALA A 991 -43.09 -25.66 0.62
C ALA A 991 -41.83 -25.93 -0.23
N ALA A 992 -40.83 -26.60 0.35
CA ALA A 992 -39.62 -26.99 -0.36
C ALA A 992 -39.91 -27.99 -1.49
N LEU A 993 -40.76 -28.99 -1.24
CA LEU A 993 -41.15 -29.98 -2.24
C LEU A 993 -41.86 -29.33 -3.43
N LEU A 994 -42.84 -28.48 -3.15
CA LEU A 994 -43.57 -27.75 -4.19
C LEU A 994 -42.64 -26.91 -5.05
N GLU A 995 -41.69 -26.22 -4.42
CA GLU A 995 -40.74 -25.37 -5.11
C GLU A 995 -39.76 -26.19 -5.97
N ALA A 996 -39.23 -27.30 -5.45
CA ALA A 996 -38.38 -28.22 -6.20
C ALA A 996 -39.10 -28.78 -7.45
N GLN A 997 -40.36 -29.17 -7.31
CA GLN A 997 -41.18 -29.69 -8.40
C GLN A 997 -41.47 -28.62 -9.46
N ARG A 998 -41.73 -27.36 -9.06
CA ARG A 998 -41.88 -26.25 -10.01
C ARG A 998 -40.63 -26.05 -10.86
N MET A 999 -39.46 -26.02 -10.24
CA MET A 999 -38.18 -25.86 -10.95
C MET A 999 -37.90 -27.05 -11.89
N LYS A 1000 -38.29 -28.26 -11.49
CA LYS A 1000 -38.16 -29.46 -12.31
C LYS A 1000 -39.08 -29.46 -13.53
N VAL A 1001 -40.27 -28.85 -13.43
CA VAL A 1001 -41.14 -28.65 -14.61
C VAL A 1001 -40.49 -27.67 -15.59
N THR A 1002 -39.81 -26.63 -15.10
CA THR A 1002 -39.13 -25.64 -15.97
C THR A 1002 -37.86 -26.18 -16.61
N ASP A 1003 -37.13 -27.08 -15.94
CA ASP A 1003 -35.93 -27.72 -16.49
C ASP A 1003 -35.87 -29.20 -16.09
N PRO A 1004 -36.61 -30.09 -16.79
CA PRO A 1004 -36.69 -31.50 -16.44
C PRO A 1004 -35.38 -32.26 -16.68
N THR A 1005 -34.43 -31.67 -17.39
CA THR A 1005 -33.15 -32.32 -17.76
C THR A 1005 -32.10 -32.22 -16.66
N ARG A 1006 -32.26 -31.30 -15.69
CA ARG A 1006 -31.31 -31.13 -14.59
C ARG A 1006 -31.44 -32.22 -13.54
N ILE A 1007 -30.57 -33.24 -13.64
CA ILE A 1007 -30.54 -34.39 -12.73
C ILE A 1007 -30.44 -33.99 -11.24
N TRP A 1008 -29.73 -32.92 -10.91
CA TRP A 1008 -29.56 -32.46 -9.53
C TRP A 1008 -30.87 -31.96 -8.89
N LEU A 1009 -31.90 -31.60 -9.68
CA LEU A 1009 -33.21 -31.25 -9.13
C LEU A 1009 -33.90 -32.46 -8.46
N ASN A 1010 -33.55 -33.69 -8.85
CA ASN A 1010 -33.98 -34.88 -8.12
C ASN A 1010 -33.40 -34.90 -6.70
N HIS A 1011 -32.22 -34.33 -6.49
CA HIS A 1011 -31.61 -34.20 -5.18
C HIS A 1011 -32.37 -33.18 -4.32
N ALA A 1012 -32.76 -32.05 -4.91
CA ALA A 1012 -33.57 -31.03 -4.23
C ALA A 1012 -34.99 -31.51 -3.87
N GLU A 1013 -35.55 -32.47 -4.63
CA GLU A 1013 -36.86 -33.09 -4.37
C GLU A 1013 -36.79 -34.26 -3.37
N PHE A 1014 -35.71 -35.03 -3.40
CA PHE A 1014 -35.48 -36.18 -2.51
C PHE A 1014 -35.54 -35.81 -1.02
N TRP A 1015 -34.82 -34.77 -0.60
CA TRP A 1015 -34.70 -34.41 0.82
C TRP A 1015 -36.03 -33.96 1.47
N PRO A 1016 -36.86 -33.11 0.82
CA PRO A 1016 -38.20 -32.82 1.31
C PRO A 1016 -39.10 -34.04 1.43
N LEU A 1017 -39.10 -34.96 0.45
CA LEU A 1017 -39.89 -36.19 0.51
C LEU A 1017 -39.48 -37.08 1.69
N LEU A 1018 -38.17 -37.20 1.92
CA LEU A 1018 -37.63 -37.92 3.06
C LEU A 1018 -38.06 -37.28 4.39
N GLY A 1019 -37.99 -35.95 4.51
CA GLY A 1019 -38.43 -35.21 5.69
C GLY A 1019 -39.94 -35.30 5.97
N LEU A 1020 -40.76 -35.47 4.93
CA LEU A 1020 -42.21 -35.71 5.05
C LEU A 1020 -42.57 -37.17 5.36
N GLY A 1021 -41.58 -38.08 5.39
CA GLY A 1021 -41.81 -39.51 5.57
C GLY A 1021 -42.35 -40.22 4.33
N ARG A 1022 -42.33 -39.59 3.14
CA ARG A 1022 -42.77 -40.16 1.86
C ARG A 1022 -41.67 -41.06 1.26
N LYS A 1023 -41.32 -42.12 1.99
CA LYS A 1023 -40.11 -42.94 1.74
C LYS A 1023 -40.10 -43.64 0.38
N GLU A 1024 -41.23 -44.15 -0.09
CA GLU A 1024 -41.30 -44.83 -1.39
C GLU A 1024 -40.96 -43.90 -2.57
N GLU A 1025 -41.48 -42.67 -2.52
CA GLU A 1025 -41.19 -41.66 -3.54
C GLU A 1025 -39.76 -41.15 -3.46
N ALA A 1026 -39.25 -40.96 -2.23
CA ALA A 1026 -37.85 -40.62 -2.00
C ALA A 1026 -36.92 -41.71 -2.55
N LYS A 1027 -37.27 -43.00 -2.39
CA LYS A 1027 -36.47 -44.14 -2.87
C LYS A 1027 -36.34 -44.17 -4.38
N LEU A 1028 -37.43 -43.92 -5.11
CA LEU A 1028 -37.41 -43.85 -6.57
C LEU A 1028 -36.48 -42.74 -7.08
N LEU A 1029 -36.48 -41.57 -6.44
CA LEU A 1029 -35.58 -40.48 -6.79
C LEU A 1029 -34.12 -40.79 -6.40
N PHE A 1030 -33.92 -41.42 -5.25
CA PHE A 1030 -32.58 -41.79 -4.77
C PHE A 1030 -31.89 -42.79 -5.71
N GLN A 1031 -32.62 -43.78 -6.24
CA GLN A 1031 -32.09 -44.72 -7.24
C GLN A 1031 -31.55 -43.99 -8.48
N ARG A 1032 -32.30 -43.02 -9.03
CA ARG A 1032 -31.84 -42.21 -10.16
C ARG A 1032 -30.61 -41.38 -9.83
N LEU A 1033 -30.50 -40.88 -8.60
CA LEU A 1033 -29.32 -40.15 -8.13
C LEU A 1033 -28.09 -41.06 -8.04
N ILE A 1034 -28.26 -42.30 -7.58
CA ILE A 1034 -27.18 -43.29 -7.50
C ILE A 1034 -26.74 -43.72 -8.91
N GLU A 1035 -27.68 -43.98 -9.83
CA GLU A 1035 -27.38 -44.33 -11.23
C GLU A 1035 -26.61 -43.21 -11.95
N ALA A 1036 -26.93 -41.94 -11.66
CA ALA A 1036 -26.26 -40.79 -12.26
C ALA A 1036 -24.93 -40.43 -11.57
N GLN A 1037 -24.61 -41.03 -10.42
CA GLN A 1037 -23.43 -40.68 -9.64
C GLN A 1037 -22.16 -41.25 -10.27
N ALA A 1038 -21.15 -40.40 -10.47
CA ALA A 1038 -19.83 -40.85 -10.92
C ALA A 1038 -19.19 -41.79 -9.89
N ARG A 1039 -18.63 -42.90 -10.38
CA ARG A 1039 -17.96 -43.95 -9.60
C ARG A 1039 -16.48 -44.09 -10.03
N PRO A 1040 -15.54 -44.37 -9.11
CA PRO A 1040 -15.74 -44.54 -7.66
C PRO A 1040 -16.14 -43.22 -6.98
N TYR A 1041 -17.05 -43.32 -6.00
CA TYR A 1041 -17.53 -42.19 -5.21
C TYR A 1041 -16.44 -41.64 -4.31
N SER A 1042 -16.43 -40.31 -4.16
CA SER A 1042 -15.47 -39.60 -3.31
C SER A 1042 -16.14 -38.41 -2.62
N GLN A 1043 -16.06 -38.37 -1.29
CA GLN A 1043 -16.56 -37.26 -0.48
C GLN A 1043 -15.42 -36.31 -0.07
N SER A 1044 -15.56 -35.03 -0.38
CA SER A 1044 -14.63 -33.99 0.10
C SER A 1044 -14.68 -33.83 1.63
N LEU A 1045 -13.51 -33.61 2.24
CA LEU A 1045 -13.35 -33.44 3.70
C LEU A 1045 -14.02 -32.17 4.24
N VAL A 1046 -14.02 -31.11 3.42
CA VAL A 1046 -14.43 -29.75 3.83
C VAL A 1046 -15.85 -29.38 3.38
N ASN A 1047 -16.45 -30.15 2.47
CA ASN A 1047 -17.79 -29.88 1.97
C ASN A 1047 -18.91 -30.46 2.87
N GLY A 1048 -20.12 -29.93 2.71
CA GLY A 1048 -21.30 -30.27 3.49
C GLY A 1048 -21.70 -31.74 3.41
N TRP A 1049 -21.54 -32.44 4.54
CA TRP A 1049 -22.08 -33.80 4.80
C TRP A 1049 -23.61 -33.84 4.83
N TRP A 1050 -24.27 -32.72 5.12
CA TRP A 1050 -25.68 -32.73 5.53
C TRP A 1050 -26.65 -33.28 4.45
N PHE A 1051 -26.37 -32.98 3.19
CA PHE A 1051 -27.19 -33.33 2.04
C PHE A 1051 -26.40 -34.21 1.05
N THR A 1052 -25.62 -35.20 1.51
CA THR A 1052 -24.88 -36.10 0.61
C THR A 1052 -25.53 -37.49 0.53
N LEU A 1053 -25.07 -38.29 -0.43
CA LEU A 1053 -25.66 -39.60 -0.73
C LEU A 1053 -25.53 -40.60 0.42
N ILE A 1054 -24.45 -40.55 1.21
CA ILE A 1054 -24.22 -41.47 2.35
C ILE A 1054 -25.31 -41.30 3.44
N PRO A 1055 -25.51 -40.12 4.05
CA PRO A 1055 -26.60 -39.93 5.00
C PRO A 1055 -27.98 -40.10 4.36
N GLY A 1056 -28.14 -39.77 3.07
CA GLY A 1056 -29.38 -40.02 2.32
C GLY A 1056 -29.73 -41.51 2.29
N ALA A 1057 -28.77 -42.36 1.93
CA ALA A 1057 -28.94 -43.82 1.89
C ALA A 1057 -29.30 -44.39 3.27
N LEU A 1058 -28.55 -44.00 4.32
CA LEU A 1058 -28.80 -44.47 5.69
C LEU A 1058 -30.19 -44.08 6.19
N LEU A 1059 -30.61 -42.83 5.98
CA LEU A 1059 -31.91 -42.35 6.45
C LEU A 1059 -33.09 -42.93 5.66
N LEU A 1060 -32.86 -43.30 4.40
CA LEU A 1060 -33.84 -43.99 3.57
C LEU A 1060 -33.96 -45.50 3.93
N GLY A 1061 -32.92 -46.08 4.54
CA GLY A 1061 -32.83 -47.50 4.86
C GLY A 1061 -32.03 -48.33 3.84
N GLU A 1062 -31.34 -47.69 2.90
CA GLU A 1062 -30.49 -48.32 1.88
C GLU A 1062 -29.06 -48.56 2.43
N ARG A 1063 -28.96 -49.41 3.46
CA ARG A 1063 -27.70 -49.65 4.20
C ARG A 1063 -26.56 -50.12 3.29
N ASP A 1064 -26.83 -51.05 2.38
CA ASP A 1064 -25.78 -51.64 1.53
C ASP A 1064 -25.18 -50.60 0.58
N THR A 1065 -26.01 -49.74 0.01
CA THR A 1065 -25.56 -48.59 -0.81
C THR A 1065 -24.71 -47.63 0.02
N ALA A 1066 -25.09 -47.33 1.26
CA ALA A 1066 -24.30 -46.47 2.14
C ALA A 1066 -22.90 -47.05 2.42
N LEU A 1067 -22.82 -48.35 2.70
CA LEU A 1067 -21.55 -49.05 2.93
C LEU A 1067 -20.66 -49.06 1.69
N GLU A 1068 -21.25 -49.25 0.51
CA GLU A 1068 -20.54 -49.20 -0.76
C GLU A 1068 -19.92 -47.81 -1.01
N LEU A 1069 -20.72 -46.73 -0.87
CA LEU A 1069 -20.25 -45.35 -1.03
C LEU A 1069 -19.16 -44.99 -0.01
N LEU A 1070 -19.29 -45.46 1.24
CA LEU A 1070 -18.27 -45.29 2.27
C LEU A 1070 -16.96 -45.98 1.86
N ARG A 1071 -17.02 -47.25 1.43
CA ARG A 1071 -15.85 -48.03 0.98
C ARG A 1071 -15.14 -47.35 -0.18
N GLU A 1072 -15.89 -46.91 -1.18
CA GLU A 1072 -15.32 -46.21 -2.34
C GLU A 1072 -14.65 -44.90 -1.95
N SER A 1073 -15.28 -44.10 -1.08
CA SER A 1073 -14.71 -42.83 -0.66
C SER A 1073 -13.43 -43.02 0.17
N VAL A 1074 -13.38 -43.99 1.09
CA VAL A 1074 -12.16 -44.25 1.88
C VAL A 1074 -11.06 -44.97 1.09
N ALA A 1075 -11.42 -45.63 -0.01
CA ALA A 1075 -10.45 -46.19 -0.95
C ALA A 1075 -9.84 -45.08 -1.83
N THR A 1076 -10.67 -44.14 -2.29
CA THR A 1076 -10.25 -43.02 -3.15
C THR A 1076 -9.51 -41.94 -2.37
N LEU A 1077 -9.97 -41.61 -1.16
CA LEU A 1077 -9.41 -40.62 -0.24
C LEU A 1077 -9.27 -41.25 1.16
N PRO A 1078 -8.17 -41.94 1.48
CA PRO A 1078 -7.98 -42.61 2.78
C PRO A 1078 -8.21 -41.72 4.00
N GLU A 1079 -7.84 -40.44 3.91
CA GLU A 1079 -8.02 -39.41 4.93
C GLU A 1079 -9.49 -39.06 5.21
N SER A 1080 -10.42 -39.43 4.33
CA SER A 1080 -11.86 -39.24 4.55
C SER A 1080 -12.40 -40.01 5.75
N ARG A 1081 -11.72 -41.10 6.18
CA ARG A 1081 -12.06 -41.86 7.39
C ARG A 1081 -12.18 -40.95 8.61
N ALA A 1082 -11.20 -40.08 8.82
CA ALA A 1082 -11.18 -39.18 9.97
C ALA A 1082 -12.35 -38.19 9.93
N SER A 1083 -12.64 -37.64 8.75
CA SER A 1083 -13.78 -36.74 8.56
C SER A 1083 -15.10 -37.48 8.82
N PHE A 1084 -15.29 -38.68 8.26
CA PHE A 1084 -16.50 -39.47 8.47
C PHE A 1084 -16.74 -39.81 9.94
N ARG A 1085 -15.72 -40.23 10.69
CA ARG A 1085 -15.86 -40.47 12.15
C ARG A 1085 -16.42 -39.25 12.86
N VAL A 1086 -15.90 -38.07 12.55
CA VAL A 1086 -16.40 -36.79 13.07
C VAL A 1086 -17.86 -36.55 12.63
N ARG A 1087 -18.20 -36.80 11.36
CA ARG A 1087 -19.57 -36.60 10.85
C ARG A 1087 -20.59 -37.51 11.54
N PHE A 1088 -20.29 -38.80 11.71
CA PHE A 1088 -21.18 -39.73 12.42
C PHE A 1088 -21.37 -39.33 13.88
N GLN A 1089 -20.33 -38.80 14.54
CA GLN A 1089 -20.41 -38.31 15.91
C GLN A 1089 -21.23 -37.02 16.05
N LEU A 1090 -21.07 -36.07 15.13
CA LEU A 1090 -21.72 -34.76 15.23
C LEU A 1090 -23.11 -34.70 14.61
N ASP A 1091 -23.36 -35.44 13.54
CA ASP A 1091 -24.69 -35.44 12.91
C ASP A 1091 -25.66 -36.20 13.82
N PRO A 1092 -26.68 -35.53 14.39
CA PRO A 1092 -27.65 -36.20 15.26
C PRO A 1092 -28.46 -37.24 14.50
N ARG A 1093 -28.63 -37.09 13.18
CA ARG A 1093 -29.39 -38.02 12.33
C ARG A 1093 -28.64 -39.35 12.18
N MET A 1094 -27.33 -39.35 12.41
CA MET A 1094 -26.49 -40.54 12.29
C MET A 1094 -26.40 -41.35 13.58
N ALA A 1095 -27.00 -40.88 14.68
CA ALA A 1095 -26.96 -41.57 15.98
C ALA A 1095 -27.34 -43.06 15.92
N PRO A 1096 -28.38 -43.50 15.17
CA PRO A 1096 -28.74 -44.92 15.07
C PRO A 1096 -27.69 -45.82 14.41
N PHE A 1097 -26.73 -45.24 13.68
CA PHE A 1097 -25.76 -45.98 12.86
C PHE A 1097 -24.35 -45.96 13.45
N ARG A 1098 -24.14 -45.28 14.58
CA ARG A 1098 -22.81 -45.10 15.19
C ARG A 1098 -22.19 -46.42 15.63
N ASP A 1099 -23.01 -47.36 16.07
CA ASP A 1099 -22.56 -48.66 16.60
C ASP A 1099 -22.64 -49.77 15.55
N ASP A 1100 -22.90 -49.44 14.27
CA ASP A 1100 -22.91 -50.42 13.19
C ASP A 1100 -21.49 -51.01 12.98
N PRO A 1101 -21.31 -52.33 13.13
CA PRO A 1101 -19.99 -52.95 13.14
C PRO A 1101 -19.27 -52.83 11.79
N GLU A 1102 -19.99 -52.82 10.67
CA GLU A 1102 -19.38 -52.67 9.35
C GLU A 1102 -18.97 -51.22 9.08
N ILE A 1103 -19.79 -50.25 9.49
CA ILE A 1103 -19.43 -48.83 9.40
C ILE A 1103 -18.17 -48.58 10.24
N GLN A 1104 -18.13 -49.06 11.48
CA GLN A 1104 -16.94 -48.96 12.34
C GLN A 1104 -15.71 -49.61 11.70
N ALA A 1105 -15.86 -50.79 11.10
CA ALA A 1105 -14.77 -51.47 10.41
C ALA A 1105 -14.24 -50.68 9.20
N ILE A 1106 -15.11 -50.05 8.39
CA ILE A 1106 -14.70 -49.22 7.25
C ILE A 1106 -13.95 -47.96 7.73
N LEU A 1107 -14.40 -47.38 8.84
CA LEU A 1107 -13.87 -46.14 9.40
C LEU A 1107 -12.65 -46.32 10.31
N ALA A 1108 -12.29 -47.56 10.66
CA ALA A 1108 -11.10 -47.90 11.42
C ALA A 1108 -9.82 -47.57 10.64
N GLU A 1109 -8.75 -47.22 11.36
CA GLU A 1109 -7.43 -46.99 10.76
C GLU A 1109 -6.87 -48.29 10.17
N PRO A 1110 -6.27 -48.28 8.96
CA PRO A 1110 -5.65 -49.47 8.39
C PRO A 1110 -4.52 -49.98 9.30
N GLY A 1111 -4.70 -51.13 9.94
CA GLY A 1111 -3.66 -51.80 10.72
C GLY A 1111 -3.84 -51.81 12.24
N VAL A 1112 -4.95 -51.30 12.77
CA VAL A 1112 -5.36 -51.61 14.16
C VAL A 1112 -6.20 -52.90 14.11
N LYS A 1113 -5.51 -54.04 14.22
CA LYS A 1113 -6.16 -55.31 14.53
C LYS A 1113 -6.58 -55.36 15.99
#